data_AF-A0A4V0KA66-F1
#
_entry.id   AF-A0A4V0KA66-F1
#
_cell.length_a   1.000
_cell.length_b   1.000
_cell.length_c   1.000
_cell.angle_alpha   90.00
_cell.angle_beta   90.00
_cell.angle_gamma   90.00
#
_symmetry.space_group_name_H-M   'P 1'
#
loop_
_entity.id
_entity.type
_entity.pdbx_description
1 polymer ?
#
loop_
_entity_poly.entity_id
_entity_poly.type
_entity_poly.pdbx_seq_one_letter_code
_entity_poly.pdbx_strand_id
1 'polypeptide(L)'
;MDTITRQKILLIYGSEYGTSYDCCRNILYELCNNFDVHFYCLNDVNIMKFYNYENIIIIVSTTGYGCPAHNMSKFWINLHKCNNIFHEDIFFHLFGLGDSSYDNYNAVAKKLKRKLISIGANIINYSLGNYQHSSMHFTNFNTWKNKVYSFLKKKYYDFEINNSLPQIYSITNLSETSSTYEDIKKDKEKGKSKIEKNHENFDVNDYFTKSLHLNKFEVIKNERLTDVTYSQDVRYMELATSIKIFNLSSLITVHPILNKDKTESVLSLLKINYNEYIIINQPNKNTTCTMSTYIPIGKKIKVLDLFVYFLDLNKIVTPFFFIYLSERTNSDIHKKKFLQLGNTNDISDYFSYVYQYKRSYYDIFYDFYSYINIDVPFLLNTLPNIMNRNYSILNDAKKYRFLKHFNLYNLYHFYLNPYYSNFLYYLKINFSNNMKTLTNFFSYIMCNYTQISIYKYTNILKTKMKANQVNNVIELLICLYQTEINQNKKHVGLCSDYLINSIEGTPFIYATIENSLLFQNKNIWNLNYRIVYISTGAAFSSLIGVIRQRFYIYNTKKKEQQNENLINNKIKNISENDLLFLGFRNKSNNFYFEQELQNYLHFIHIFIAFSQQPEDNFLYYNHNIFNNVEKNGHNDNISNKNVFDKSTSEMKEFLKDKKKVYVTDIISMLQNNIYDLLIKKNTIFLVSGKSRPFSQNLFKLLANIMKEKEPNKTIEEINLFLKKKIDKYEIIFESWY
;
A
#
# COMPACT_ATOMS: atom_id res chain seq x y z
N MET A 1 -13.16 -42.48 -26.75
CA MET A 1 -12.37 -42.03 -25.59
C MET A 1 -13.29 -41.14 -24.78
N ASP A 2 -13.87 -41.70 -23.73
CA ASP A 2 -14.75 -40.95 -22.84
C ASP A 2 -13.99 -39.77 -22.22
N THR A 3 -14.51 -38.57 -22.38
CA THR A 3 -13.99 -37.37 -21.74
C THR A 3 -14.22 -37.50 -20.23
N ILE A 4 -13.25 -38.05 -19.50
CA ILE A 4 -13.26 -38.04 -18.04
C ILE A 4 -13.31 -36.57 -17.60
N THR A 5 -14.48 -36.12 -17.16
CA THR A 5 -14.66 -34.78 -16.60
C THR A 5 -13.88 -34.72 -15.28
N ARG A 6 -12.74 -34.01 -15.29
CA ARG A 6 -11.92 -33.84 -14.09
C ARG A 6 -12.69 -33.04 -13.04
N GLN A 7 -12.48 -33.41 -11.77
CA GLN A 7 -13.10 -32.74 -10.65
C GLN A 7 -12.58 -31.31 -10.50
N LYS A 8 -13.49 -30.37 -10.25
CA LYS A 8 -13.17 -28.94 -10.12
C LYS A 8 -12.75 -28.59 -8.70
N ILE A 9 -11.61 -27.91 -8.56
CA ILE A 9 -11.12 -27.39 -7.28
C ILE A 9 -11.00 -25.87 -7.36
N LEU A 10 -11.64 -25.17 -6.42
CA LEU A 10 -11.45 -23.73 -6.26
C LEU A 10 -10.29 -23.46 -5.30
N LEU A 11 -9.20 -22.87 -5.81
CA LEU A 11 -8.01 -22.52 -5.05
C LEU A 11 -7.86 -21.00 -4.96
N ILE A 12 -8.07 -20.42 -3.78
CA ILE A 12 -8.18 -18.97 -3.61
C ILE A 12 -7.29 -18.43 -2.52
N TYR A 13 -6.79 -17.21 -2.71
CA TYR A 13 -5.84 -16.58 -1.79
C TYR A 13 -6.18 -15.15 -1.39
N GLY A 14 -5.80 -14.79 -0.16
CA GLY A 14 -5.66 -13.41 0.31
C GLY A 14 -4.20 -13.15 0.69
N SER A 15 -3.53 -12.26 -0.04
CA SER A 15 -2.08 -12.06 0.02
C SER A 15 -1.71 -10.59 -0.16
N GLU A 16 -0.96 -10.01 0.77
CA GLU A 16 -0.46 -8.63 0.63
C GLU A 16 0.88 -8.59 -0.09
N TYR A 17 1.80 -9.49 0.29
CA TYR A 17 3.21 -9.49 -0.17
C TYR A 17 3.61 -10.77 -0.91
N GLY A 18 2.63 -11.58 -1.32
CA GLY A 18 2.85 -12.73 -2.19
C GLY A 18 2.97 -14.09 -1.50
N THR A 19 3.08 -14.20 -0.16
CA THR A 19 3.26 -15.51 0.49
C THR A 19 2.09 -16.46 0.28
N SER A 20 0.85 -16.03 0.54
CA SER A 20 -0.32 -16.90 0.33
C SER A 20 -0.47 -17.27 -1.15
N TYR A 21 -0.09 -16.35 -2.04
CA TYR A 21 -0.08 -16.57 -3.48
C TYR A 21 0.94 -17.66 -3.87
N ASP A 22 2.16 -17.60 -3.36
CA ASP A 22 3.20 -18.61 -3.63
C ASP A 22 2.80 -19.99 -3.07
N CYS A 23 2.21 -20.04 -1.87
CA CYS A 23 1.70 -21.29 -1.29
C CYS A 23 0.61 -21.91 -2.18
N CYS A 24 -0.32 -21.09 -2.69
CA CYS A 24 -1.33 -21.58 -3.63
C CYS A 24 -0.71 -21.99 -4.96
N ARG A 25 0.27 -21.27 -5.51
CA ARG A 25 0.97 -21.68 -6.73
C ARG A 25 1.62 -23.05 -6.59
N ASN A 26 2.23 -23.34 -5.45
CA ASN A 26 2.78 -24.66 -5.16
C ASN A 26 1.70 -25.76 -5.27
N ILE A 27 0.54 -25.55 -4.65
CA ILE A 27 -0.60 -26.49 -4.72
C ILE A 27 -1.15 -26.59 -6.15
N LEU A 28 -1.24 -25.46 -6.85
CA LEU A 28 -1.71 -25.41 -8.23
C LEU A 28 -0.88 -26.34 -9.12
N TYR A 29 0.45 -26.26 -9.02
CA TYR A 29 1.36 -27.09 -9.81
C TYR A 29 1.28 -28.57 -9.48
N GLU A 30 1.13 -28.88 -8.19
CA GLU A 30 1.04 -30.25 -7.69
C GLU A 30 -0.28 -30.95 -8.08
N LEU A 31 -1.36 -30.18 -8.28
CA LEU A 31 -2.71 -30.72 -8.56
C LEU A 31 -3.20 -30.56 -10.01
N CYS A 32 -2.65 -29.63 -10.80
CA CYS A 32 -3.21 -29.28 -12.12
C CYS A 32 -3.20 -30.44 -13.14
N ASN A 33 -2.32 -31.44 -12.97
CA ASN A 33 -2.30 -32.62 -13.85
C ASN A 33 -3.46 -33.59 -13.59
N ASN A 34 -4.09 -33.52 -12.42
CA ASN A 34 -5.10 -34.48 -11.95
C ASN A 34 -6.49 -33.83 -11.82
N PHE A 35 -6.56 -32.53 -11.55
CA PHE A 35 -7.79 -31.80 -11.29
C PHE A 35 -7.95 -30.60 -12.22
N ASP A 36 -9.19 -30.13 -12.38
CA ASP A 36 -9.49 -28.83 -12.99
C ASP A 36 -9.40 -27.74 -11.92
N VAL A 37 -8.25 -27.09 -11.80
CA VAL A 37 -7.96 -26.15 -10.70
C VAL A 37 -8.26 -24.71 -11.13
N HIS A 38 -9.25 -24.11 -10.50
CA HIS A 38 -9.61 -22.71 -10.68
C HIS A 38 -8.90 -21.87 -9.61
N PHE A 39 -7.94 -21.04 -10.01
CA PHE A 39 -7.11 -20.24 -9.11
C PHE A 39 -7.28 -18.74 -9.28
N TYR A 40 -7.67 -18.10 -8.18
CA TYR A 40 -8.06 -16.70 -8.14
C TYR A 40 -7.64 -16.03 -6.85
N CYS A 41 -7.45 -14.72 -6.92
CA CYS A 41 -7.47 -13.85 -5.76
C CYS A 41 -8.89 -13.80 -5.17
N LEU A 42 -9.03 -13.65 -3.85
CA LEU A 42 -10.32 -13.64 -3.17
C LEU A 42 -11.26 -12.51 -3.66
N ASN A 43 -10.73 -11.33 -3.98
CA ASN A 43 -11.54 -10.23 -4.50
C ASN A 43 -12.13 -10.50 -5.90
N ASP A 44 -11.60 -11.48 -6.64
CA ASP A 44 -12.04 -11.79 -8.01
C ASP A 44 -13.14 -12.88 -8.04
N VAL A 45 -13.50 -13.42 -6.87
CA VAL A 45 -14.50 -14.49 -6.74
C VAL A 45 -15.70 -14.01 -5.93
N ASN A 46 -16.89 -14.12 -6.53
CA ASN A 46 -18.15 -13.95 -5.81
C ASN A 46 -18.41 -15.20 -4.96
N ILE A 47 -18.81 -15.01 -3.70
CA ILE A 47 -19.14 -16.10 -2.77
C ILE A 47 -20.17 -17.09 -3.33
N MET A 48 -21.11 -16.63 -4.18
CA MET A 48 -22.09 -17.51 -4.81
C MET A 48 -21.48 -18.51 -5.78
N LYS A 49 -20.29 -18.23 -6.34
CA LYS A 49 -19.58 -19.20 -7.19
C LYS A 49 -19.09 -20.41 -6.40
N PHE A 50 -19.00 -20.33 -5.07
CA PHE A 50 -18.50 -21.43 -4.24
C PHE A 50 -19.38 -22.68 -4.37
N TYR A 51 -20.68 -22.51 -4.60
CA TYR A 51 -21.64 -23.60 -4.83
C TYR A 51 -21.37 -24.42 -6.10
N ASN A 52 -20.47 -23.97 -6.98
CA ASN A 52 -20.09 -24.70 -8.19
C ASN A 52 -18.92 -25.67 -7.97
N TYR A 53 -18.43 -25.81 -6.74
CA TYR A 53 -17.24 -26.61 -6.42
C TYR A 53 -17.49 -27.48 -5.19
N GLU A 54 -17.07 -28.74 -5.27
CA GLU A 54 -17.05 -29.62 -4.09
C GLU A 54 -15.87 -29.33 -3.16
N ASN A 55 -14.72 -28.87 -3.68
CA ASN A 55 -13.54 -28.56 -2.85
C ASN A 55 -13.09 -27.12 -3.03
N ILE A 56 -12.95 -26.43 -1.89
CA ILE A 56 -12.53 -25.03 -1.82
C ILE A 56 -11.32 -24.92 -0.89
N ILE A 57 -10.17 -24.64 -1.48
CA ILE A 57 -8.89 -24.44 -0.79
C ILE A 57 -8.64 -22.94 -0.65
N ILE A 58 -8.54 -22.46 0.59
CA ILE A 58 -8.39 -21.04 0.93
C ILE A 58 -7.10 -20.81 1.70
N ILE A 59 -6.23 -19.93 1.21
CA ILE A 59 -5.00 -19.53 1.92
C ILE A 59 -4.97 -18.01 2.15
N VAL A 60 -4.95 -17.57 3.40
CA VAL A 60 -5.01 -16.14 3.74
C VAL A 60 -3.89 -15.69 4.66
N SER A 61 -3.32 -14.53 4.38
CA SER A 61 -2.39 -13.84 5.28
C SER A 61 -3.13 -12.89 6.21
N THR A 62 -2.60 -12.73 7.41
CA THR A 62 -2.96 -11.62 8.31
C THR A 62 -2.01 -10.46 8.07
N THR A 63 -2.55 -9.23 7.94
CA THR A 63 -1.79 -8.00 7.71
C THR A 63 -2.02 -6.97 8.82
N GLY A 64 -1.24 -5.88 8.82
CA GLY A 64 -1.37 -4.77 9.76
C GLY A 64 -1.50 -5.23 11.22
N TYR A 65 -2.48 -4.69 11.94
CA TYR A 65 -2.82 -5.09 13.30
C TYR A 65 -4.00 -6.09 13.33
N GLY A 66 -3.90 -7.18 12.56
CA GLY A 66 -4.94 -8.22 12.50
C GLY A 66 -6.00 -7.99 11.40
N CYS A 67 -5.63 -7.27 10.34
CA CYS A 67 -6.48 -6.93 9.22
C CYS A 67 -6.36 -7.96 8.08
N PRO A 68 -7.41 -8.13 7.25
CA PRO A 68 -7.31 -8.88 6.00
C PRO A 68 -6.39 -8.18 4.98
N ALA A 69 -5.80 -8.94 4.06
CA ALA A 69 -5.07 -8.36 2.93
C ALA A 69 -6.00 -7.54 2.03
N HIS A 70 -5.47 -6.52 1.34
CA HIS A 70 -6.29 -5.64 0.50
C HIS A 70 -6.99 -6.40 -0.63
N ASN A 71 -6.30 -7.38 -1.22
CA ASN A 71 -6.84 -8.25 -2.26
C ASN A 71 -7.88 -9.29 -1.75
N MET A 72 -8.29 -9.22 -0.48
CA MET A 72 -9.44 -9.96 0.03
C MET A 72 -10.47 -9.06 0.75
N SER A 73 -10.26 -7.75 0.79
CA SER A 73 -11.11 -6.80 1.54
C SER A 73 -12.56 -6.77 1.06
N LYS A 74 -12.80 -6.81 -0.26
CA LYS A 74 -14.15 -6.81 -0.87
C LYS A 74 -14.86 -8.13 -0.53
N PHE A 75 -14.15 -9.26 -0.68
CA PHE A 75 -14.65 -10.57 -0.28
C PHE A 75 -14.98 -10.61 1.22
N TRP A 76 -14.10 -10.08 2.07
CA TRP A 76 -14.29 -10.05 3.52
C TRP A 76 -15.60 -9.36 3.93
N ILE A 77 -15.86 -8.17 3.37
CA ILE A 77 -17.09 -7.41 3.63
C ILE A 77 -18.31 -8.20 3.13
N ASN A 78 -18.25 -8.74 1.92
CA ASN A 78 -19.36 -9.51 1.33
C ASN A 78 -19.67 -10.78 2.13
N LEU A 79 -18.64 -11.49 2.58
CA LEU A 79 -18.76 -12.67 3.42
C LEU A 79 -19.46 -12.30 4.74
N HIS A 80 -19.05 -11.22 5.40
CA HIS A 80 -19.67 -10.78 6.66
C HIS A 80 -21.15 -10.41 6.51
N LYS A 81 -21.56 -9.91 5.35
CA LYS A 81 -22.96 -9.63 5.00
C LYS A 81 -23.73 -10.85 4.50
N CYS A 82 -23.05 -11.96 4.20
CA CYS A 82 -23.67 -13.17 3.69
C CYS A 82 -24.41 -13.92 4.80
N ASN A 83 -25.64 -14.32 4.48
CA ASN A 83 -26.52 -15.14 5.31
C ASN A 83 -26.89 -16.48 4.67
N ASN A 84 -26.32 -16.79 3.49
CA ASN A 84 -26.60 -18.05 2.79
C ASN A 84 -25.86 -19.20 3.47
N ILE A 85 -26.51 -20.36 3.55
CA ILE A 85 -25.98 -21.56 4.19
C ILE A 85 -25.38 -22.48 3.13
N PHE A 86 -24.11 -22.86 3.29
CA PHE A 86 -23.46 -23.83 2.42
C PHE A 86 -23.99 -25.25 2.68
N HIS A 87 -24.02 -26.05 1.62
CA HIS A 87 -24.36 -27.47 1.68
C HIS A 87 -23.19 -28.29 2.28
N GLU A 88 -23.50 -29.42 2.92
CA GLU A 88 -22.51 -30.25 3.62
C GLU A 88 -21.49 -30.94 2.69
N ASP A 89 -21.84 -31.07 1.41
CA ASP A 89 -21.02 -31.63 0.32
C ASP A 89 -19.98 -30.66 -0.24
N ILE A 90 -19.97 -29.40 0.22
CA ILE A 90 -18.93 -28.42 -0.10
C ILE A 90 -17.85 -28.44 0.98
N PHE A 91 -16.70 -29.01 0.64
CA PHE A 91 -15.56 -29.21 1.53
C PHE A 91 -14.59 -28.03 1.50
N PHE A 92 -14.35 -27.44 2.67
CA PHE A 92 -13.43 -26.33 2.84
C PHE A 92 -12.10 -26.77 3.45
N HIS A 93 -11.01 -26.26 2.88
CA HIS A 93 -9.66 -26.41 3.40
C HIS A 93 -9.05 -25.03 3.61
N LEU A 94 -8.76 -24.66 4.86
CA LEU A 94 -8.31 -23.31 5.22
C LEU A 94 -6.91 -23.31 5.84
N PHE A 95 -5.99 -22.57 5.24
CA PHE A 95 -4.67 -22.31 5.80
C PHE A 95 -4.50 -20.81 6.12
N GLY A 96 -4.08 -20.53 7.35
CA GLY A 96 -3.72 -19.18 7.78
C GLY A 96 -2.23 -18.95 7.78
N LEU A 97 -1.75 -17.85 7.20
CA LEU A 97 -0.39 -17.37 7.32
C LEU A 97 -0.33 -16.21 8.31
N GLY A 98 0.49 -16.36 9.36
CA GLY A 98 0.67 -15.35 10.40
C GLY A 98 1.99 -15.48 11.11
N ASP A 99 2.26 -14.51 11.98
CA ASP A 99 3.50 -14.40 12.73
C ASP A 99 3.16 -14.29 14.22
N SER A 100 3.62 -15.25 15.04
CA SER A 100 3.26 -15.30 16.47
C SER A 100 3.93 -14.23 17.32
N SER A 101 4.84 -13.44 16.76
CA SER A 101 5.33 -12.23 17.42
C SER A 101 4.23 -11.15 17.50
N TYR A 102 3.20 -11.20 16.66
CA TYR A 102 2.08 -10.28 16.72
C TYR A 102 0.98 -10.82 17.64
N ASP A 103 0.41 -9.96 18.50
CA ASP A 103 -0.69 -10.37 19.40
C ASP A 103 -1.90 -10.92 18.63
N ASN A 104 -2.19 -10.34 17.46
CA ASN A 104 -3.26 -10.76 16.55
C ASN A 104 -2.80 -11.89 15.60
N TYR A 105 -2.04 -12.87 16.12
CA TYR A 105 -1.53 -14.01 15.37
C TYR A 105 -2.66 -14.76 14.62
N ASN A 106 -2.56 -14.81 13.29
CA ASN A 106 -3.53 -15.47 12.41
C ASN A 106 -4.99 -15.00 12.60
N ALA A 107 -5.20 -13.74 13.02
CA ALA A 107 -6.53 -13.22 13.32
C ALA A 107 -7.50 -13.34 12.14
N VAL A 108 -7.02 -13.14 10.91
CA VAL A 108 -7.85 -13.23 9.69
C VAL A 108 -8.35 -14.65 9.48
N ALA A 109 -7.46 -15.65 9.48
CA ALA A 109 -7.83 -17.05 9.31
C ALA A 109 -8.78 -17.54 10.42
N LYS A 110 -8.52 -17.14 11.68
CA LYS A 110 -9.38 -17.47 12.83
C LYS A 110 -10.78 -16.86 12.70
N LYS A 111 -10.89 -15.59 12.33
CA LYS A 111 -12.18 -14.90 12.10
C LYS A 111 -12.90 -15.48 10.88
N LEU A 112 -12.17 -15.77 9.80
CA LEU A 112 -12.70 -16.40 8.59
C LEU A 112 -13.30 -17.77 8.88
N LYS A 113 -12.57 -18.63 9.62
CA LYS A 113 -13.07 -19.94 10.07
C LYS A 113 -14.41 -19.81 10.80
N ARG A 114 -14.48 -18.91 11.78
CA ARG A 114 -15.71 -18.69 12.58
C ARG A 114 -16.87 -18.24 11.69
N LYS A 115 -16.62 -17.31 10.77
CA LYS A 115 -17.67 -16.83 9.85
C LYS A 115 -18.13 -17.92 8.88
N LEU A 116 -17.21 -18.70 8.30
CA LEU A 116 -17.53 -19.83 7.43
C LEU A 116 -18.40 -20.88 8.15
N ILE A 117 -18.02 -21.27 9.38
CA ILE A 117 -18.82 -22.21 10.19
C ILE A 117 -20.22 -21.64 10.46
N SER A 118 -20.34 -20.34 10.79
CA SER A 118 -21.65 -19.71 11.05
C SER A 118 -22.60 -19.70 9.84
N ILE A 119 -22.08 -19.96 8.63
CA ILE A 119 -22.86 -20.06 7.40
C ILE A 119 -22.85 -21.48 6.82
N GLY A 120 -22.65 -22.50 7.66
CA GLY A 120 -22.79 -23.92 7.28
C GLY A 120 -21.60 -24.54 6.55
N ALA A 121 -20.45 -23.86 6.45
CA ALA A 121 -19.30 -24.42 5.74
C ALA A 121 -18.72 -25.67 6.44
N ASN A 122 -18.58 -26.77 5.68
CA ASN A 122 -17.95 -27.99 6.16
C ASN A 122 -16.41 -27.90 6.05
N ILE A 123 -15.75 -27.45 7.13
CA ILE A 123 -14.29 -27.28 7.16
C ILE A 123 -13.60 -28.59 7.54
N ILE A 124 -13.06 -29.29 6.53
CA ILE A 124 -12.35 -30.56 6.68
C ILE A 124 -10.93 -30.37 7.21
N ASN A 125 -10.17 -29.44 6.62
CA ASN A 125 -8.76 -29.22 6.97
C ASN A 125 -8.53 -27.77 7.39
N TYR A 126 -7.96 -27.56 8.57
CA TYR A 126 -7.60 -26.23 9.07
C TYR A 126 -6.25 -26.26 9.77
N SER A 127 -5.36 -25.33 9.40
CA SER A 127 -4.07 -25.16 10.07
C SER A 127 -3.59 -23.71 10.00
N LEU A 128 -2.66 -23.36 10.89
CA LEU A 128 -2.10 -22.03 11.03
C LEU A 128 -0.57 -22.12 10.89
N GLY A 129 -0.03 -21.49 9.87
CA GLY A 129 1.40 -21.27 9.70
C GLY A 129 1.93 -20.20 10.64
N ASN A 130 3.15 -20.40 11.14
CA ASN A 130 3.84 -19.43 11.99
C ASN A 130 5.20 -19.05 11.41
N TYR A 131 5.37 -17.78 11.04
CA TYR A 131 6.65 -17.23 10.60
C TYR A 131 7.79 -17.30 11.64
N GLN A 132 7.45 -17.36 12.93
CA GLN A 132 8.44 -17.43 14.02
C GLN A 132 8.85 -18.86 14.39
N HIS A 133 8.23 -19.88 13.78
CA HIS A 133 8.67 -21.26 13.99
C HIS A 133 10.08 -21.45 13.42
N SER A 134 10.85 -22.41 13.94
CA SER A 134 12.22 -22.70 13.47
C SER A 134 12.27 -23.01 11.97
N SER A 135 11.23 -23.64 11.45
CA SER A 135 11.01 -23.92 10.02
C SER A 135 10.13 -22.89 9.31
N MET A 136 9.92 -21.71 9.90
CA MET A 136 8.92 -20.74 9.47
C MET A 136 7.54 -21.40 9.25
N HIS A 137 6.75 -20.91 8.30
CA HIS A 137 5.44 -21.48 8.00
C HIS A 137 5.47 -22.84 7.27
N PHE A 138 6.64 -23.27 6.77
CA PHE A 138 6.73 -24.39 5.83
C PHE A 138 6.26 -25.72 6.42
N THR A 139 6.69 -26.11 7.62
CA THR A 139 6.25 -27.36 8.26
C THR A 139 4.75 -27.40 8.51
N ASN A 140 4.16 -26.31 9.00
CA ASN A 140 2.71 -26.23 9.18
C ASN A 140 1.97 -26.32 7.84
N PHE A 141 2.50 -25.68 6.81
CA PHE A 141 1.95 -25.70 5.46
C PHE A 141 2.01 -27.10 4.85
N ASN A 142 3.17 -27.76 4.86
CA ASN A 142 3.35 -29.12 4.33
C ASN A 142 2.45 -30.13 5.07
N THR A 143 2.39 -30.05 6.40
CA THR A 143 1.51 -30.93 7.20
C THR A 143 0.05 -30.77 6.82
N TRP A 144 -0.41 -29.53 6.63
CA TRP A 144 -1.79 -29.25 6.23
C TRP A 144 -2.05 -29.66 4.78
N LYS A 145 -1.14 -29.33 3.87
CA LYS A 145 -1.20 -29.67 2.44
C LYS A 145 -1.32 -31.18 2.24
N ASN A 146 -0.50 -31.96 2.96
CA ASN A 146 -0.56 -33.43 2.90
C ASN A 146 -1.89 -34.00 3.41
N LYS A 147 -2.53 -33.37 4.40
CA LYS A 147 -3.88 -33.75 4.85
C LYS A 147 -4.95 -33.44 3.80
N VAL A 148 -4.83 -32.31 3.10
CA VAL A 148 -5.69 -32.00 1.95
C VAL A 148 -5.53 -33.05 0.86
N TYR A 149 -4.30 -33.41 0.50
CA TYR A 149 -4.05 -34.42 -0.54
C TYR A 149 -4.54 -35.80 -0.15
N SER A 150 -4.34 -36.20 1.11
CA SER A 150 -4.86 -37.47 1.64
C SER A 150 -6.39 -37.53 1.57
N PHE A 151 -7.08 -36.41 1.84
CA PHE A 151 -8.52 -36.31 1.69
C PHE A 151 -8.96 -36.46 0.23
N LEU A 152 -8.33 -35.72 -0.69
CA LEU A 152 -8.64 -35.79 -2.12
C LEU A 152 -8.40 -37.20 -2.70
N LYS A 153 -7.29 -37.85 -2.32
CA LYS A 153 -6.96 -39.23 -2.71
C LYS A 153 -8.03 -40.22 -2.26
N LYS A 154 -8.47 -40.12 -1.00
CA LYS A 154 -9.51 -40.99 -0.43
C LYS A 154 -10.88 -40.74 -1.07
N LYS A 155 -11.19 -39.50 -1.41
CA LYS A 155 -12.52 -39.09 -1.92
C LYS A 155 -12.72 -39.43 -3.39
N TYR A 156 -11.69 -39.28 -4.22
CA TYR A 156 -11.81 -39.42 -5.68
C TYR A 156 -11.04 -40.62 -6.21
N TYR A 157 -9.71 -40.54 -6.24
CA TYR A 157 -8.83 -41.60 -6.70
C TYR A 157 -7.41 -41.33 -6.20
N ASP A 158 -6.60 -42.38 -6.06
CA ASP A 158 -5.21 -42.22 -5.66
C ASP A 158 -4.37 -41.70 -6.83
N PHE A 159 -4.10 -40.39 -6.82
CA PHE A 159 -3.32 -39.71 -7.84
C PHE A 159 -1.87 -39.48 -7.41
N GLU A 160 -0.97 -39.40 -8.39
CA GLU A 160 0.42 -39.00 -8.15
C GLU A 160 0.54 -37.47 -8.10
N ILE A 161 1.31 -36.97 -7.13
CA ILE A 161 1.60 -35.54 -7.02
C ILE A 161 2.56 -35.15 -8.14
N ASN A 162 2.25 -34.07 -8.85
CA ASN A 162 3.14 -33.57 -9.89
C ASN A 162 4.38 -32.91 -9.27
N ASN A 163 5.54 -33.55 -9.43
CA ASN A 163 6.84 -33.04 -9.01
C ASN A 163 7.64 -32.41 -10.16
N SER A 164 7.13 -32.48 -11.40
CA SER A 164 7.82 -31.95 -12.58
C SER A 164 7.72 -30.42 -12.66
N LEU A 165 8.54 -29.83 -13.55
CA LEU A 165 8.49 -28.41 -13.85
C LEU A 165 7.06 -27.96 -14.21
N PRO A 166 6.58 -26.84 -13.67
CA PRO A 166 5.30 -26.31 -14.06
C PRO A 166 5.26 -25.95 -15.55
N GLN A 167 4.19 -26.37 -16.22
CA GLN A 167 3.92 -26.05 -17.62
C GLN A 167 2.59 -25.30 -17.74
N ILE A 168 2.42 -24.20 -17.00
CA ILE A 168 1.22 -23.34 -17.12
C ILE A 168 1.27 -22.51 -18.39
N TYR A 169 2.46 -22.14 -18.84
CA TYR A 169 2.66 -21.34 -20.05
C TYR A 169 3.66 -22.03 -20.97
N SER A 170 3.38 -21.97 -22.26
CA SER A 170 4.32 -22.33 -23.31
C SER A 170 4.67 -21.10 -24.15
N ILE A 171 5.77 -21.17 -24.87
CA ILE A 171 6.26 -20.07 -25.70
C ILE A 171 6.35 -20.53 -27.15
N THR A 172 5.99 -19.66 -28.08
CA THR A 172 6.30 -19.81 -29.50
C THR A 172 7.32 -18.75 -29.89
N ASN A 173 8.48 -19.20 -30.38
CA ASN A 173 9.54 -18.33 -30.87
C ASN A 173 9.20 -17.87 -32.29
N LEU A 174 9.39 -16.58 -32.56
CA LEU A 174 9.11 -15.99 -33.89
C LEU A 174 10.32 -16.09 -34.84
N SER A 175 11.46 -16.55 -34.34
CA SER A 175 12.69 -16.75 -35.11
C SER A 175 12.65 -17.99 -36.02
N GLU A 176 11.73 -18.94 -35.80
CA GLU A 176 11.62 -20.21 -36.54
C GLU A 176 10.61 -20.17 -37.71
N THR A 177 9.94 -19.04 -37.96
CA THR A 177 8.98 -18.89 -39.08
C THR A 177 9.61 -18.34 -40.37
N SER A 178 10.88 -18.62 -40.62
CA SER A 178 11.40 -18.59 -41.98
C SER A 178 11.22 -19.97 -42.60
N SER A 179 10.02 -20.26 -43.12
CA SER A 179 9.88 -21.27 -44.15
C SER A 179 10.87 -20.92 -45.27
N THR A 180 11.80 -21.82 -45.56
CA THR A 180 12.68 -21.70 -46.73
C THR A 180 11.83 -21.44 -47.96
N TYR A 181 12.29 -20.54 -48.84
CA TYR A 181 11.61 -20.13 -50.08
C TYR A 181 11.25 -21.30 -51.03
N GLU A 182 11.71 -22.52 -50.73
CA GLU A 182 11.42 -23.74 -51.49
C GLU A 182 10.07 -24.39 -51.11
N ASP A 183 9.58 -24.23 -49.87
CA ASP A 183 8.28 -24.80 -49.46
C ASP A 183 7.09 -23.99 -50.02
N ILE A 184 7.28 -22.71 -50.33
CA ILE A 184 6.25 -21.82 -50.90
C ILE A 184 5.92 -22.19 -52.37
N LYS A 185 6.84 -22.88 -53.08
CA LYS A 185 6.56 -23.33 -54.45
C LYS A 185 5.79 -24.66 -54.52
N LYS A 186 5.86 -25.51 -53.50
CA LYS A 186 5.12 -26.79 -53.50
C LYS A 186 3.68 -26.67 -52.95
N ASP A 187 3.40 -25.67 -52.12
CA ASP A 187 2.05 -25.46 -51.56
C ASP A 187 1.10 -24.63 -52.45
N LYS A 188 1.58 -24.05 -53.57
CA LYS A 188 0.71 -23.33 -54.52
C LYS A 188 -0.17 -24.24 -55.39
N GLU A 189 0.08 -25.54 -55.44
CA GLU A 189 -0.75 -26.49 -56.19
C GLU A 189 -1.84 -27.18 -55.35
N LYS A 190 -1.92 -26.92 -54.04
CA LYS A 190 -3.00 -27.43 -53.18
C LYS A 190 -3.57 -26.27 -52.39
N GLY A 191 -4.70 -25.72 -52.87
CA GLY A 191 -5.40 -24.56 -52.30
C GLY A 191 -5.79 -24.68 -50.81
N LYS A 192 -4.81 -24.55 -49.92
CA LYS A 192 -4.97 -24.30 -48.49
C LYS A 192 -4.23 -23.02 -48.16
N SER A 193 -4.95 -21.90 -48.21
CA SER A 193 -4.51 -20.66 -47.60
C SER A 193 -4.28 -20.90 -46.11
N LYS A 194 -3.02 -21.04 -45.67
CA LYS A 194 -2.67 -20.87 -44.25
C LYS A 194 -2.99 -19.42 -43.90
N ILE A 195 -4.05 -19.22 -43.13
CA ILE A 195 -4.35 -17.94 -42.50
C ILE A 195 -3.18 -17.66 -41.54
N GLU A 196 -2.27 -16.76 -41.91
CA GLU A 196 -1.33 -16.18 -40.94
C GLU A 196 -2.18 -15.55 -39.83
N LYS A 197 -2.13 -16.13 -38.63
CA LYS A 197 -2.71 -15.48 -37.46
C LYS A 197 -1.86 -14.24 -37.18
N ASN A 198 -2.32 -13.08 -37.61
CA ASN A 198 -1.74 -11.81 -37.20
C ASN A 198 -1.90 -11.66 -35.68
N HIS A 199 -0.85 -12.01 -34.93
CA HIS A 199 -0.81 -11.82 -33.49
C HIS A 199 -0.61 -10.34 -33.16
N GLU A 200 -1.45 -9.79 -32.27
CA GLU A 200 -1.31 -8.41 -31.81
C GLU A 200 0.02 -8.20 -31.07
N ASN A 201 0.68 -7.07 -31.33
CA ASN A 201 1.85 -6.66 -30.56
C ASN A 201 1.46 -6.25 -29.14
N PHE A 202 2.31 -6.59 -28.17
CA PHE A 202 2.19 -6.11 -26.81
C PHE A 202 2.52 -4.61 -26.77
N ASP A 203 1.56 -3.84 -26.29
CA ASP A 203 1.75 -2.45 -25.90
C ASP A 203 1.42 -2.33 -24.41
N VAL A 204 2.37 -1.76 -23.64
CA VAL A 204 2.27 -1.66 -22.18
C VAL A 204 1.06 -0.84 -21.78
N ASN A 205 0.85 0.30 -22.44
CA ASN A 205 -0.24 1.22 -22.12
C ASN A 205 -1.60 0.55 -22.32
N ASP A 206 -1.81 -0.09 -23.46
CA ASP A 206 -3.05 -0.75 -23.82
C ASP A 206 -3.31 -1.96 -22.94
N TYR A 207 -2.31 -2.80 -22.70
CA TYR A 207 -2.50 -3.99 -21.87
C TYR A 207 -2.81 -3.61 -20.42
N PHE A 208 -2.06 -2.67 -19.84
CA PHE A 208 -2.24 -2.27 -18.45
C PHE A 208 -3.60 -1.60 -18.23
N THR A 209 -4.05 -0.76 -19.17
CA THR A 209 -5.34 -0.07 -19.03
C THR A 209 -6.55 -0.93 -19.38
N LYS A 210 -6.48 -1.71 -20.47
CA LYS A 210 -7.62 -2.47 -20.98
C LYS A 210 -7.75 -3.85 -20.33
N SER A 211 -6.63 -4.55 -20.12
CA SER A 211 -6.63 -5.94 -19.61
C SER A 211 -6.45 -6.00 -18.09
N LEU A 212 -5.58 -5.16 -17.50
CA LEU A 212 -5.35 -5.12 -16.05
C LEU A 212 -6.15 -4.03 -15.33
N HIS A 213 -6.90 -3.20 -16.05
CA HIS A 213 -7.72 -2.11 -15.51
C HIS A 213 -6.95 -1.11 -14.63
N LEU A 214 -5.67 -0.90 -14.93
CA LEU A 214 -4.82 0.09 -14.27
C LEU A 214 -5.04 1.48 -14.89
N ASN A 215 -4.92 2.52 -14.09
CA ASN A 215 -4.96 3.90 -14.55
C ASN A 215 -3.53 4.45 -14.70
N LYS A 216 -3.39 5.45 -15.57
CA LYS A 216 -2.12 6.14 -15.82
C LYS A 216 -2.00 7.37 -14.93
N PHE A 217 -0.80 7.57 -14.41
CA PHE A 217 -0.42 8.71 -13.58
C PHE A 217 0.87 9.32 -14.08
N GLU A 218 0.86 10.62 -14.39
CA GLU A 218 2.06 11.35 -14.82
C GLU A 218 2.75 11.94 -13.58
N VAL A 219 4.06 11.77 -13.48
CA VAL A 219 4.85 12.38 -12.38
C VAL A 219 5.01 13.87 -12.69
N ILE A 220 4.35 14.71 -11.89
CA ILE A 220 4.47 16.16 -11.94
C ILE A 220 5.64 16.63 -11.08
N LYS A 221 5.81 15.99 -9.92
CA LYS A 221 6.73 16.42 -8.88
C LYS A 221 7.24 15.23 -8.09
N ASN A 222 8.53 15.20 -7.77
CA ASN A 222 9.13 14.19 -6.89
C ASN A 222 10.28 14.80 -6.06
N GLU A 223 9.96 15.40 -4.90
CA GLU A 223 10.92 16.14 -4.07
C GLU A 223 11.22 15.41 -2.76
N ARG A 224 12.49 15.34 -2.38
CA ARG A 224 12.90 14.82 -1.07
C ARG A 224 12.61 15.85 0.03
N LEU A 225 11.87 15.43 1.06
CA LEU A 225 11.52 16.25 2.23
C LEU A 225 12.55 16.15 3.36
N THR A 226 13.20 15.00 3.49
CA THR A 226 14.24 14.75 4.49
C THR A 226 15.57 15.31 4.03
N ASP A 227 16.39 15.82 4.94
CA ASP A 227 17.76 16.24 4.63
C ASP A 227 18.55 15.13 3.90
N VAL A 228 19.43 15.50 2.96
CA VAL A 228 20.21 14.56 2.15
C VAL A 228 21.14 13.71 3.02
N THR A 229 21.65 14.27 4.12
CA THR A 229 22.49 13.58 5.11
C THR A 229 21.70 12.63 6.00
N TYR A 230 20.37 12.74 6.03
CA TYR A 230 19.52 11.86 6.83
C TYR A 230 19.42 10.47 6.18
N SER A 231 19.50 9.43 7.01
CA SER A 231 19.57 8.04 6.54
C SER A 231 18.30 7.53 5.86
N GLN A 232 17.14 8.15 6.13
CA GLN A 232 15.85 7.77 5.56
C GLN A 232 15.46 8.78 4.47
N ASP A 233 15.35 8.33 3.22
CA ASP A 233 14.81 9.14 2.13
C ASP A 233 13.27 9.10 2.20
N VAL A 234 12.65 10.28 2.39
CA VAL A 234 11.20 10.46 2.30
C VAL A 234 10.92 11.56 1.29
N ARG A 235 10.07 11.24 0.31
CA ARG A 235 9.70 12.13 -0.80
C ARG A 235 8.24 12.51 -0.78
N TYR A 236 7.98 13.74 -1.18
CA TYR A 236 6.67 14.25 -1.53
C TYR A 236 6.51 14.22 -3.04
N MET A 237 5.49 13.50 -3.51
CA MET A 237 5.26 13.28 -4.93
C MET A 237 3.87 13.79 -5.33
N GLU A 238 3.78 14.40 -6.51
CA GLU A 238 2.53 14.80 -7.14
C GLU A 238 2.34 14.05 -8.46
N LEU A 239 1.15 13.47 -8.63
CA LEU A 239 0.76 12.67 -9.78
C LEU A 239 -0.45 13.28 -10.49
N ALA A 240 -0.32 13.54 -11.80
CA ALA A 240 -1.43 13.95 -12.65
C ALA A 240 -2.25 12.74 -13.07
N THR A 241 -3.58 12.86 -13.04
CA THR A 241 -4.48 11.80 -13.48
C THR A 241 -5.76 12.34 -14.12
N SER A 242 -6.31 11.60 -15.07
CA SER A 242 -7.64 11.86 -15.64
C SER A 242 -8.78 11.41 -14.72
N ILE A 243 -8.49 10.66 -13.66
CA ILE A 243 -9.50 10.17 -12.71
C ILE A 243 -10.18 11.34 -12.01
N LYS A 244 -11.47 11.53 -12.27
CA LYS A 244 -12.26 12.67 -11.79
C LYS A 244 -12.66 12.59 -10.31
N ILE A 245 -12.71 11.37 -9.76
CA ILE A 245 -13.30 11.09 -8.44
C ILE A 245 -12.45 10.06 -7.72
N PHE A 246 -11.93 10.45 -6.56
CA PHE A 246 -11.41 9.57 -5.52
C PHE A 246 -11.80 10.14 -4.16
N ASN A 247 -11.93 9.27 -3.16
CA ASN A 247 -12.31 9.67 -1.81
C ASN A 247 -11.08 10.13 -1.03
N LEU A 248 -11.30 10.95 -0.01
CA LEU A 248 -10.24 11.35 0.90
C LEU A 248 -9.68 10.12 1.64
N SER A 249 -8.35 10.09 1.83
CA SER A 249 -7.63 8.96 2.41
C SER A 249 -7.81 7.65 1.64
N SER A 250 -8.13 7.69 0.34
CA SER A 250 -8.03 6.53 -0.54
C SER A 250 -6.57 6.07 -0.63
N LEU A 251 -6.38 4.81 -0.99
CA LEU A 251 -5.08 4.22 -1.26
C LEU A 251 -4.87 4.18 -2.78
N ILE A 252 -3.66 4.53 -3.23
CA ILE A 252 -3.18 4.24 -4.58
C ILE A 252 -2.39 2.94 -4.53
N THR A 253 -2.79 1.95 -5.34
CA THR A 253 -2.17 0.64 -5.47
C THR A 253 -1.30 0.63 -6.72
N VAL A 254 -0.02 0.91 -6.54
CA VAL A 254 0.98 1.07 -7.61
C VAL A 254 1.45 -0.28 -8.10
N HIS A 255 1.48 -0.47 -9.42
CA HIS A 255 2.21 -1.56 -10.07
C HIS A 255 3.64 -1.10 -10.36
N PRO A 256 4.66 -1.65 -9.69
CA PRO A 256 6.05 -1.26 -9.91
C PRO A 256 6.67 -2.00 -11.09
N ILE A 257 7.80 -1.50 -11.57
CA ILE A 257 8.51 -2.05 -12.73
C ILE A 257 9.97 -2.30 -12.34
N LEU A 258 10.57 -3.38 -12.83
CA LEU A 258 11.99 -3.65 -12.56
C LEU A 258 12.91 -2.63 -13.25
N ASN A 259 14.10 -2.43 -12.68
CA ASN A 259 15.14 -1.65 -13.33
C ASN A 259 15.57 -2.39 -14.62
N LYS A 260 15.46 -1.69 -15.75
CA LYS A 260 15.71 -2.25 -17.08
C LYS A 260 17.17 -2.69 -17.23
N ASP A 261 18.12 -1.82 -16.92
CA ASP A 261 19.56 -2.09 -17.09
C ASP A 261 20.03 -3.27 -16.23
N LYS A 262 19.56 -3.34 -14.98
CA LYS A 262 19.82 -4.46 -14.07
C LYS A 262 19.23 -5.77 -14.61
N THR A 263 18.06 -5.71 -15.23
CA THR A 263 17.39 -6.87 -15.83
C THR A 263 18.12 -7.34 -17.09
N GLU A 264 18.51 -6.43 -17.98
CA GLU A 264 19.33 -6.74 -19.17
C GLU A 264 20.66 -7.39 -18.79
N SER A 265 21.31 -6.87 -17.75
CA SER A 265 22.59 -7.40 -17.24
C SER A 265 22.48 -8.84 -16.76
N VAL A 266 21.37 -9.22 -16.10
CA VAL A 266 21.18 -10.60 -15.64
C VAL A 266 20.70 -11.54 -16.74
N LEU A 267 19.82 -11.07 -17.65
CA LEU A 267 19.41 -11.89 -18.78
C LEU A 267 20.59 -12.21 -19.72
N SER A 268 21.47 -11.23 -19.96
CA SER A 268 22.71 -11.46 -20.72
C SER A 268 23.67 -12.42 -20.01
N LEU A 269 23.82 -12.30 -18.69
CA LEU A 269 24.60 -13.25 -17.88
C LEU A 269 24.09 -14.69 -18.00
N LEU A 270 22.77 -14.87 -18.05
CA LEU A 270 22.11 -16.17 -18.26
C LEU A 270 22.09 -16.63 -19.73
N LYS A 271 22.72 -15.87 -20.65
CA LYS A 271 22.74 -16.14 -22.09
C LYS A 271 21.34 -16.17 -22.73
N ILE A 272 20.37 -15.45 -22.15
CA ILE A 272 19.02 -15.30 -22.68
C ILE A 272 18.99 -14.10 -23.61
N ASN A 273 18.49 -14.29 -24.83
CA ASN A 273 18.29 -13.20 -25.78
C ASN A 273 17.10 -12.34 -25.38
N TYR A 274 17.34 -11.32 -24.57
CA TYR A 274 16.31 -10.39 -24.09
C TYR A 274 15.72 -9.50 -25.20
N ASN A 275 16.34 -9.46 -26.39
CA ASN A 275 15.83 -8.72 -27.55
C ASN A 275 14.88 -9.55 -28.43
N GLU A 276 14.74 -10.85 -28.17
CA GLU A 276 13.82 -11.71 -28.90
C GLU A 276 12.35 -11.34 -28.62
N TYR A 277 11.50 -11.55 -29.62
CA TYR A 277 10.06 -11.46 -29.48
C TYR A 277 9.46 -12.86 -29.43
N ILE A 278 8.55 -13.05 -28.48
CA ILE A 278 7.91 -14.33 -28.21
C ILE A 278 6.39 -14.15 -28.13
N ILE A 279 5.66 -15.25 -28.30
CA ILE A 279 4.23 -15.32 -28.01
C ILE A 279 4.02 -16.28 -26.86
N ILE A 280 3.36 -15.81 -25.80
CA ILE A 280 3.03 -16.62 -24.63
C ILE A 280 1.68 -17.28 -24.88
N ASN A 281 1.64 -18.60 -24.80
CA ASN A 281 0.42 -19.38 -24.95
C ASN A 281 0.09 -20.05 -23.62
N GLN A 282 -1.21 -20.18 -23.32
CA GLN A 282 -1.65 -21.21 -22.40
C GLN A 282 -1.59 -22.55 -23.16
N PRO A 283 -1.16 -23.65 -22.54
CA PRO A 283 -1.28 -24.97 -23.13
C PRO A 283 -2.75 -25.22 -23.49
N ASN A 284 -2.99 -26.01 -24.54
CA ASN A 284 -4.25 -26.18 -25.27
C ASN A 284 -5.56 -26.11 -24.45
N LYS A 285 -6.66 -25.71 -25.12
CA LYS A 285 -8.07 -25.57 -24.64
C LYS A 285 -8.69 -26.73 -23.83
N ASN A 286 -7.99 -27.84 -23.64
CA ASN A 286 -8.31 -28.88 -22.65
C ASN A 286 -7.70 -28.57 -21.28
N THR A 287 -7.29 -27.31 -21.05
CA THR A 287 -6.52 -26.90 -19.88
C THR A 287 -7.33 -27.04 -18.60
N THR A 288 -6.75 -27.79 -17.69
CA THR A 288 -7.32 -28.21 -16.41
C THR A 288 -7.01 -27.19 -15.31
N CYS A 289 -6.99 -25.92 -15.71
CA CYS A 289 -6.50 -24.81 -14.93
C CYS A 289 -7.06 -23.48 -15.46
N THR A 290 -7.95 -22.82 -14.70
CA THR A 290 -8.55 -21.53 -15.09
C THR A 290 -8.10 -20.40 -14.18
N MET A 291 -7.27 -19.47 -14.68
CA MET A 291 -6.67 -18.36 -13.90
C MET A 291 -7.07 -16.99 -14.48
N SER A 292 -7.05 -15.94 -13.66
CA SER A 292 -7.03 -14.55 -14.17
C SER A 292 -5.71 -14.25 -14.88
N THR A 293 -5.77 -13.79 -16.13
CA THR A 293 -4.59 -13.59 -16.99
C THR A 293 -3.87 -12.29 -16.64
N TYR A 294 -2.87 -12.39 -15.77
CA TYR A 294 -1.96 -11.27 -15.47
C TYR A 294 -0.94 -11.06 -16.61
N ILE A 295 -0.42 -12.14 -17.17
CA ILE A 295 0.59 -12.15 -18.24
C ILE A 295 -0.09 -12.03 -19.62
N PRO A 296 0.47 -11.28 -20.59
CA PRO A 296 -0.13 -11.02 -21.91
C PRO A 296 -0.11 -12.25 -22.83
N ILE A 297 -1.07 -13.16 -22.65
CA ILE A 297 -1.24 -14.36 -23.48
C ILE A 297 -1.70 -13.97 -24.90
N GLY A 298 -1.18 -14.67 -25.91
CA GLY A 298 -1.55 -14.52 -27.31
C GLY A 298 -0.98 -13.26 -27.99
N LYS A 299 -0.24 -12.42 -27.24
CA LYS A 299 0.40 -11.20 -27.75
C LYS A 299 1.89 -11.43 -28.01
N LYS A 300 2.41 -10.74 -29.03
CA LYS A 300 3.85 -10.69 -29.32
C LYS A 300 4.54 -9.72 -28.35
N ILE A 301 5.34 -10.24 -27.43
CA ILE A 301 6.05 -9.47 -26.39
C ILE A 301 7.56 -9.68 -26.49
N LYS A 302 8.33 -8.61 -26.26
CA LYS A 302 9.79 -8.69 -26.14
C LYS A 302 10.15 -9.39 -24.84
N VAL A 303 11.12 -10.30 -24.85
CA VAL A 303 11.55 -11.04 -23.65
C VAL A 303 11.89 -10.07 -22.50
N LEU A 304 12.62 -9.00 -22.77
CA LEU A 304 12.93 -8.00 -21.74
C LEU A 304 11.67 -7.42 -21.06
N ASP A 305 10.66 -7.06 -21.85
CA ASP A 305 9.43 -6.43 -21.37
C ASP A 305 8.63 -7.40 -20.50
N LEU A 306 8.65 -8.71 -20.82
CA LEU A 306 8.05 -9.74 -19.99
C LEU A 306 8.60 -9.70 -18.55
N PHE A 307 9.93 -9.65 -18.40
CA PHE A 307 10.56 -9.60 -17.08
C PHE A 307 10.31 -8.25 -16.41
N VAL A 308 10.56 -7.16 -17.11
CA VAL A 308 10.48 -5.80 -16.56
C VAL A 308 9.10 -5.48 -15.99
N TYR A 309 8.02 -5.93 -16.67
CA TYR A 309 6.65 -5.58 -16.32
C TYR A 309 5.88 -6.66 -15.53
N PHE A 310 6.29 -7.93 -15.56
CA PHE A 310 5.45 -9.00 -15.01
C PHE A 310 6.16 -9.96 -14.04
N LEU A 311 7.46 -10.21 -14.16
CA LEU A 311 8.15 -11.23 -13.36
C LEU A 311 9.08 -10.58 -12.33
N ASP A 312 8.93 -10.92 -11.05
CA ASP A 312 9.64 -10.26 -9.95
C ASP A 312 10.99 -10.93 -9.65
N LEU A 313 12.06 -10.30 -10.14
CA LEU A 313 13.44 -10.72 -9.86
C LEU A 313 14.00 -10.16 -8.53
N ASN A 314 13.38 -9.13 -7.96
CA ASN A 314 13.82 -8.52 -6.70
C ASN A 314 13.30 -9.27 -5.46
N LYS A 315 12.26 -10.10 -5.61
CA LYS A 315 11.71 -10.91 -4.51
C LYS A 315 12.72 -11.91 -3.98
N ILE A 316 12.69 -12.13 -2.66
CA ILE A 316 13.48 -13.17 -1.99
C ILE A 316 13.08 -14.53 -2.54
N VAL A 317 14.07 -15.33 -2.94
CA VAL A 317 13.83 -16.64 -3.54
C VAL A 317 13.18 -17.59 -2.55
N THR A 318 12.19 -18.35 -2.99
CA THR A 318 11.53 -19.37 -2.15
C THR A 318 12.26 -20.72 -2.25
N PRO A 319 12.19 -21.59 -1.22
CA PRO A 319 12.83 -22.92 -1.28
C PRO A 319 12.42 -23.72 -2.52
N PHE A 320 11.14 -23.61 -2.88
CA PHE A 320 10.55 -24.32 -4.01
C PHE A 320 11.24 -24.04 -5.35
N PHE A 321 11.77 -22.82 -5.56
CA PHE A 321 12.51 -22.50 -6.77
C PHE A 321 13.78 -23.36 -6.92
N PHE A 322 14.47 -23.68 -5.81
CA PHE A 322 15.67 -24.49 -5.84
C PHE A 322 15.39 -25.96 -6.21
N ILE A 323 14.20 -26.47 -5.91
CA ILE A 323 13.78 -27.81 -6.36
C ILE A 323 13.81 -27.86 -7.89
N TYR A 324 13.23 -26.86 -8.56
CA TYR A 324 13.25 -26.77 -10.03
C TYR A 324 14.62 -26.45 -10.59
N LEU A 325 15.39 -25.60 -9.90
CA LEU A 325 16.75 -25.26 -10.30
C LEU A 325 17.67 -26.50 -10.29
N SER A 326 17.41 -27.47 -9.42
CA SER A 326 18.16 -28.73 -9.36
C SER A 326 18.06 -29.58 -10.62
N GLU A 327 17.00 -29.40 -11.42
CA GLU A 327 16.84 -30.05 -12.73
C GLU A 327 17.54 -29.29 -13.87
N ARG A 328 17.99 -28.06 -13.60
CA ARG A 328 18.64 -27.17 -14.57
C ARG A 328 20.14 -27.03 -14.35
N THR A 329 20.78 -28.02 -13.72
CA THR A 329 22.23 -28.06 -13.56
C THR A 329 22.79 -29.43 -13.93
N ASN A 330 23.97 -29.43 -14.56
CA ASN A 330 24.73 -30.65 -14.86
C ASN A 330 25.73 -31.01 -13.75
N SER A 331 25.88 -30.16 -12.73
CA SER A 331 26.83 -30.36 -11.64
C SER A 331 26.15 -31.07 -10.46
N ASP A 332 26.60 -32.28 -10.13
CA ASP A 332 26.03 -33.06 -9.01
C ASP A 332 26.13 -32.34 -7.66
N ILE A 333 27.20 -31.58 -7.46
CA ILE A 333 27.42 -30.78 -6.24
C ILE A 333 26.33 -29.71 -6.13
N HIS A 334 26.09 -28.95 -7.21
CA HIS A 334 25.07 -27.90 -7.22
C HIS A 334 23.67 -28.49 -7.15
N LYS A 335 23.40 -29.62 -7.82
CA LYS A 335 22.13 -30.34 -7.72
C LYS A 335 21.81 -30.72 -6.27
N LYS A 336 22.77 -31.33 -5.56
CA LYS A 336 22.62 -31.65 -4.12
C LYS A 336 22.40 -30.40 -3.28
N LYS A 337 23.15 -29.32 -3.54
CA LYS A 337 22.99 -28.06 -2.80
C LYS A 337 21.63 -27.40 -3.04
N PHE A 338 21.11 -27.41 -4.26
CA PHE A 338 19.79 -26.88 -4.58
C PHE A 338 18.68 -27.71 -3.91
N LEU A 339 18.81 -29.04 -3.89
CA LEU A 339 17.87 -29.89 -3.15
C LEU A 339 17.92 -29.64 -1.63
N GLN A 340 19.10 -29.38 -1.06
CA GLN A 340 19.23 -28.96 0.35
C GLN A 340 18.54 -27.61 0.60
N LEU A 341 18.76 -26.61 -0.26
CA LEU A 341 18.10 -25.30 -0.18
C LEU A 341 16.58 -25.37 -0.41
N GLY A 342 16.12 -26.37 -1.17
CA GLY A 342 14.70 -26.63 -1.42
C GLY A 342 14.02 -27.49 -0.34
N ASN A 343 14.79 -28.05 0.59
CA ASN A 343 14.23 -28.88 1.66
C ASN A 343 13.47 -27.99 2.65
N THR A 344 12.16 -28.19 2.71
CA THR A 344 11.27 -27.43 3.60
C THR A 344 11.08 -28.09 4.96
N ASN A 345 11.54 -29.34 5.14
CA ASN A 345 11.54 -30.02 6.43
C ASN A 345 12.76 -29.60 7.28
N ASP A 346 13.90 -29.36 6.63
CA ASP A 346 15.10 -28.77 7.23
C ASP A 346 15.50 -27.52 6.45
N ILE A 347 15.14 -26.35 6.99
CA ILE A 347 15.36 -25.06 6.32
C ILE A 347 16.68 -24.39 6.73
N SER A 348 17.54 -25.03 7.50
CA SER A 348 18.76 -24.41 8.06
C SER A 348 19.66 -23.82 6.97
N ASP A 349 19.89 -24.58 5.90
CA ASP A 349 20.61 -24.16 4.70
C ASP A 349 19.93 -22.98 4.01
N TYR A 350 18.61 -23.07 3.78
CA TYR A 350 17.83 -21.99 3.16
C TYR A 350 17.87 -20.70 4.00
N PHE A 351 17.75 -20.84 5.33
CA PHE A 351 17.71 -19.70 6.24
C PHE A 351 19.04 -18.95 6.24
N SER A 352 20.14 -19.68 6.42
CA SER A 352 21.50 -19.13 6.49
C SER A 352 21.94 -18.53 5.16
N TYR A 353 21.64 -19.20 4.03
CA TYR A 353 22.04 -18.71 2.72
C TYR A 353 21.06 -17.66 2.17
N VAL A 354 19.76 -17.92 2.12
CA VAL A 354 18.80 -17.05 1.43
C VAL A 354 18.16 -16.03 2.37
N TYR A 355 17.51 -16.50 3.43
CA TYR A 355 16.60 -15.66 4.21
C TYR A 355 17.31 -14.59 5.04
N GLN A 356 18.43 -14.93 5.68
CA GLN A 356 19.24 -14.01 6.49
C GLN A 356 19.83 -12.88 5.64
N TYR A 357 20.32 -13.22 4.44
CA TYR A 357 20.92 -12.26 3.51
C TYR A 357 19.95 -11.69 2.46
N LYS A 358 18.65 -11.95 2.64
CA LYS A 358 17.55 -11.55 1.74
C LYS A 358 17.92 -11.73 0.26
N ARG A 359 18.47 -12.90 -0.10
CA ARG A 359 18.89 -13.18 -1.48
C ARG A 359 17.67 -13.24 -2.40
N SER A 360 17.68 -12.36 -3.40
CA SER A 360 16.71 -12.23 -4.47
C SER A 360 17.04 -13.15 -5.64
N TYR A 361 16.14 -13.27 -6.63
CA TYR A 361 16.43 -14.03 -7.84
C TYR A 361 17.64 -13.45 -8.60
N TYR A 362 17.81 -12.13 -8.59
CA TYR A 362 19.05 -11.51 -9.09
C TYR A 362 20.29 -12.10 -8.42
N ASP A 363 20.30 -12.18 -7.09
CA ASP A 363 21.45 -12.71 -6.34
C ASP A 363 21.74 -14.18 -6.70
N ILE A 364 20.70 -15.01 -6.80
CA ILE A 364 20.85 -16.43 -7.15
C ILE A 364 21.38 -16.61 -8.57
N PHE A 365 20.93 -15.77 -9.52
CA PHE A 365 21.46 -15.82 -10.88
C PHE A 365 22.91 -15.34 -10.96
N TYR A 366 23.30 -14.31 -10.22
CA TYR A 366 24.71 -13.91 -10.13
C TYR A 366 25.59 -14.99 -9.46
N ASP A 367 25.10 -15.67 -8.42
CA ASP A 367 25.87 -16.68 -7.70
C ASP A 367 26.06 -17.96 -8.55
N PHE A 368 25.09 -18.33 -9.40
CA PHE A 368 25.06 -19.65 -10.06
C PHE A 368 25.00 -19.65 -11.60
N TYR A 369 25.09 -18.50 -12.29
CA TYR A 369 24.92 -18.43 -13.75
C TYR A 369 25.75 -19.44 -14.54
N SER A 370 26.99 -19.72 -14.13
CA SER A 370 27.88 -20.67 -14.82
C SER A 370 27.49 -22.15 -14.65
N TYR A 371 26.66 -22.47 -13.66
CA TYR A 371 26.31 -23.84 -13.27
C TYR A 371 24.88 -24.23 -13.62
N ILE A 372 24.08 -23.28 -14.11
CA ILE A 372 22.66 -23.46 -14.41
C ILE A 372 22.39 -23.23 -15.90
N ASN A 373 21.48 -24.01 -16.47
CA ASN A 373 21.01 -23.88 -17.84
C ASN A 373 19.50 -23.58 -17.84
N ILE A 374 19.18 -22.30 -17.97
CA ILE A 374 17.83 -21.78 -17.83
C ILE A 374 17.39 -21.08 -19.11
N ASP A 375 16.13 -21.28 -19.46
CA ASP A 375 15.46 -20.69 -20.62
C ASP A 375 14.23 -19.87 -20.19
N VAL A 376 13.67 -19.10 -21.13
CA VAL A 376 12.50 -18.25 -20.88
C VAL A 376 11.28 -19.07 -20.43
N PRO A 377 10.96 -20.25 -21.01
CA PRO A 377 9.86 -21.09 -20.52
C PRO A 377 10.00 -21.50 -19.05
N PHE A 378 11.21 -21.87 -18.60
CA PHE A 378 11.46 -22.19 -17.19
C PHE A 378 11.16 -20.99 -16.30
N LEU A 379 11.71 -19.82 -16.62
CA LEU A 379 11.57 -18.62 -15.80
C LEU A 379 10.12 -18.14 -15.76
N LEU A 380 9.43 -18.14 -16.90
CA LEU A 380 8.02 -17.77 -17.00
C LEU A 380 7.13 -18.61 -16.08
N ASN A 381 7.45 -19.89 -15.92
CA ASN A 381 6.66 -20.81 -15.12
C ASN A 381 7.08 -20.86 -13.63
N THR A 382 8.32 -20.51 -13.31
CA THR A 382 8.86 -20.67 -11.94
C THR A 382 9.01 -19.36 -11.18
N LEU A 383 9.21 -18.23 -11.85
CA LEU A 383 9.34 -16.93 -11.20
C LEU A 383 8.00 -16.45 -10.62
N PRO A 384 8.02 -15.63 -9.56
CA PRO A 384 6.83 -14.96 -9.03
C PRO A 384 6.43 -13.76 -9.89
N ASN A 385 5.16 -13.38 -9.81
CA ASN A 385 4.66 -12.16 -10.45
C ASN A 385 5.05 -10.93 -9.63
N ILE A 386 5.21 -9.78 -10.29
CA ILE A 386 5.35 -8.47 -9.63
C ILE A 386 4.07 -8.15 -8.84
N MET A 387 4.26 -7.80 -7.57
CA MET A 387 3.18 -7.46 -6.65
C MET A 387 2.99 -5.94 -6.56
N ASN A 388 1.73 -5.51 -6.51
CA ASN A 388 1.38 -4.10 -6.35
C ASN A 388 1.62 -3.62 -4.90
N ARG A 389 1.72 -2.29 -4.71
CA ARG A 389 1.93 -1.69 -3.39
C ARG A 389 1.04 -0.49 -3.12
N ASN A 390 0.49 -0.42 -1.91
CA ASN A 390 -0.43 0.63 -1.49
C ASN A 390 0.32 1.82 -0.86
N TYR A 391 -0.11 3.03 -1.22
CA TYR A 391 0.29 4.30 -0.62
C TYR A 391 -0.95 5.17 -0.34
N SER A 392 -0.92 5.94 0.75
CA SER A 392 -2.04 6.80 1.14
C SER A 392 -2.05 8.12 0.35
N ILE A 393 -3.21 8.46 -0.20
CA ILE A 393 -3.44 9.74 -0.90
C ILE A 393 -3.66 10.85 0.13
N LEU A 394 -2.90 11.95 0.02
CA LEU A 394 -2.89 13.05 1.01
C LEU A 394 -3.98 14.10 0.81
N ASN A 395 -4.62 14.14 -0.35
CA ASN A 395 -5.58 15.17 -0.74
C ASN A 395 -6.92 14.57 -1.21
N ASP A 396 -7.93 15.42 -1.44
CA ASP A 396 -9.15 15.02 -2.13
C ASP A 396 -9.14 15.43 -3.61
N ALA A 397 -10.07 14.87 -4.37
CA ALA A 397 -10.24 15.20 -5.79
C ALA A 397 -10.79 16.61 -6.03
N LYS A 398 -11.23 17.32 -4.98
CA LYS A 398 -11.82 18.66 -5.08
C LYS A 398 -10.79 19.77 -4.85
N LYS A 399 -9.70 19.47 -4.14
CA LYS A 399 -8.66 20.41 -3.73
C LYS A 399 -8.18 21.25 -4.90
N TYR A 400 -7.96 20.63 -6.06
CA TYR A 400 -7.43 21.32 -7.25
C TYR A 400 -8.49 21.77 -8.25
N ARG A 401 -9.80 21.66 -7.94
CA ARG A 401 -10.86 22.11 -8.87
C ARG A 401 -10.88 23.62 -9.10
N PHE A 402 -10.39 24.42 -8.15
CA PHE A 402 -10.27 25.87 -8.32
C PHE A 402 -9.33 26.27 -9.47
N LEU A 403 -8.37 25.40 -9.83
CA LEU A 403 -7.48 25.63 -10.96
C LEU A 403 -8.18 25.53 -12.33
N LYS A 404 -9.35 24.91 -12.40
CA LYS A 404 -10.14 24.84 -13.65
C LYS A 404 -10.88 26.15 -13.99
N HIS A 405 -11.11 27.02 -13.00
CA HIS A 405 -11.83 28.29 -13.19
C HIS A 405 -10.86 29.48 -13.09
N PHE A 406 -9.56 29.21 -13.26
CA PHE A 406 -8.51 30.20 -13.09
C PHE A 406 -8.46 31.13 -14.31
N ASN A 407 -9.12 32.29 -14.19
CA ASN A 407 -8.97 33.40 -15.12
C ASN A 407 -7.69 34.18 -14.75
N LEU A 408 -6.94 34.68 -15.74
CA LEU A 408 -5.83 35.63 -15.57
C LEU A 408 -6.19 36.82 -14.66
N TYR A 409 -7.46 37.21 -14.62
CA TYR A 409 -7.96 38.26 -13.72
C TYR A 409 -7.77 37.93 -12.22
N ASN A 410 -7.83 36.65 -11.84
CA ASN A 410 -7.61 36.22 -10.46
C ASN A 410 -6.13 36.31 -10.05
N LEU A 411 -5.18 36.26 -10.98
CA LEU A 411 -3.75 36.46 -10.69
C LEU A 411 -3.46 37.89 -10.23
N TYR A 412 -4.07 38.87 -10.90
CA TYR A 412 -3.95 40.27 -10.53
C TYR A 412 -4.50 40.54 -9.12
N HIS A 413 -5.60 39.87 -8.75
CA HIS A 413 -6.23 40.01 -7.43
C HIS A 413 -5.47 39.31 -6.29
N PHE A 414 -4.89 38.12 -6.51
CA PHE A 414 -4.13 37.40 -5.48
C PHE A 414 -2.75 38.00 -5.19
N TYR A 415 -2.21 38.83 -6.09
CA TYR A 415 -0.89 39.47 -5.93
C TYR A 415 -0.93 40.70 -5.00
N LEU A 416 -2.11 41.27 -4.75
CA LEU A 416 -2.25 42.47 -3.92
C LEU A 416 -2.60 42.09 -2.48
N ASN A 417 -1.57 42.10 -1.62
CA ASN A 417 -1.71 42.14 -0.17
C ASN A 417 -2.68 43.27 0.24
N PRO A 418 -3.69 43.04 1.11
CA PRO A 418 -4.70 44.05 1.47
C PRO A 418 -4.13 45.32 2.11
N TYR A 419 -2.91 45.29 2.64
CA TYR A 419 -2.21 46.49 3.13
C TYR A 419 -1.72 47.42 1.99
N TYR A 420 -1.49 46.88 0.79
CA TYR A 420 -0.97 47.64 -0.35
C TYR A 420 -2.07 48.35 -1.16
N SER A 421 -3.32 47.88 -1.12
CA SER A 421 -4.44 48.58 -1.78
C SER A 421 -4.75 49.91 -1.10
N ASN A 422 -4.67 49.97 0.24
CA ASN A 422 -4.83 51.21 1.00
C ASN A 422 -3.65 52.17 0.78
N PHE A 423 -2.43 51.65 0.65
CA PHE A 423 -1.24 52.45 0.34
C PHE A 423 -1.26 53.00 -1.09
N LEU A 424 -1.69 52.23 -2.09
CA LEU A 424 -1.84 52.70 -3.47
C LEU A 424 -3.01 53.67 -3.63
N TYR A 425 -4.11 53.49 -2.90
CA TYR A 425 -5.20 54.47 -2.84
C TYR A 425 -4.71 55.80 -2.23
N TYR A 426 -3.92 55.72 -1.15
CA TYR A 426 -3.27 56.86 -0.51
C TYR A 426 -2.23 57.55 -1.42
N LEU A 427 -1.40 56.79 -2.14
CA LEU A 427 -0.41 57.33 -3.08
C LEU A 427 -1.06 57.89 -4.36
N LYS A 428 -2.16 57.32 -4.83
CA LYS A 428 -2.90 57.80 -6.01
C LYS A 428 -3.63 59.12 -5.72
N ILE A 429 -4.06 59.34 -4.48
CA ILE A 429 -4.62 60.62 -4.01
C ILE A 429 -3.51 61.67 -3.85
N ASN A 430 -2.30 61.27 -3.41
CA ASN A 430 -1.27 62.23 -3.00
C ASN A 430 -0.15 62.51 -4.04
N PHE A 431 0.07 61.65 -5.04
CA PHE A 431 1.27 61.75 -5.89
C PHE A 431 1.01 61.65 -7.41
N SER A 432 -0.19 62.00 -7.88
CA SER A 432 -0.55 61.87 -9.31
C SER A 432 0.26 62.73 -10.29
N ASN A 433 1.18 63.60 -9.84
CA ASN A 433 1.71 64.66 -10.72
C ASN A 433 3.20 64.63 -11.07
N ASN A 434 4.05 63.71 -10.62
CA ASN A 434 5.45 63.71 -11.07
C ASN A 434 6.11 62.32 -11.08
N MET A 435 6.12 61.66 -12.24
CA MET A 435 6.74 60.35 -12.47
C MET A 435 7.78 60.42 -13.60
N LYS A 436 9.06 60.65 -13.29
CA LYS A 436 10.18 60.35 -14.21
C LYS A 436 11.46 59.79 -13.57
N THR A 437 11.59 59.74 -12.24
CA THR A 437 12.86 59.33 -11.59
C THR A 437 12.81 58.02 -10.78
N LEU A 438 11.63 57.43 -10.57
CA LEU A 438 11.47 56.15 -9.84
C LEU A 438 11.71 54.89 -10.70
N THR A 439 11.71 55.01 -12.02
CA THR A 439 11.83 53.88 -12.97
C THR A 439 13.18 53.16 -12.91
N ASN A 440 14.25 53.85 -12.52
CA ASN A 440 15.61 53.27 -12.49
C ASN A 440 15.95 52.54 -11.19
N PHE A 441 15.22 52.78 -10.09
CA PHE A 441 15.44 52.07 -8.82
C PHE A 441 14.65 50.75 -8.76
N PHE A 442 13.44 50.74 -9.33
CA PHE A 442 12.61 49.53 -9.42
C PHE A 442 13.14 48.52 -10.46
N SER A 443 13.80 48.96 -11.53
CA SER A 443 14.36 48.03 -12.54
C SER A 443 15.54 47.20 -12.00
N TYR A 444 16.36 47.78 -11.11
CA TYR A 444 17.51 47.09 -10.53
C TYR A 444 17.12 46.08 -9.44
N ILE A 445 16.12 46.39 -8.60
CA ILE A 445 15.61 45.46 -7.58
C ILE A 445 14.72 44.37 -8.20
N MET A 446 13.98 44.67 -9.27
CA MET A 446 13.23 43.64 -9.98
C MET A 446 14.14 42.62 -10.67
N CYS A 447 15.25 43.00 -11.31
CA CYS A 447 16.07 42.03 -12.04
C CYS A 447 16.67 40.91 -11.18
N ASN A 448 16.95 41.13 -9.89
CA ASN A 448 17.57 40.11 -9.03
C ASN A 448 16.56 39.24 -8.25
N TYR A 449 15.33 39.71 -7.99
CA TYR A 449 14.29 38.90 -7.34
C TYR A 449 13.35 38.19 -8.34
N THR A 450 13.42 38.54 -9.63
CA THR A 450 12.50 38.03 -10.64
C THR A 450 12.96 36.76 -11.35
N GLN A 451 14.26 36.44 -11.45
CA GLN A 451 14.65 35.24 -12.23
C GLN A 451 14.22 33.91 -11.58
N ILE A 452 14.31 33.78 -10.26
CA ILE A 452 13.91 32.54 -9.54
C ILE A 452 12.39 32.41 -9.46
N SER A 453 11.70 33.54 -9.25
CA SER A 453 10.24 33.58 -9.18
C SER A 453 9.60 33.41 -10.56
N ILE A 454 10.16 34.00 -11.63
CA ILE A 454 9.75 33.80 -13.03
C ILE A 454 10.00 32.35 -13.49
N TYR A 455 11.10 31.69 -13.12
CA TYR A 455 11.31 30.26 -13.49
C TYR A 455 10.30 29.33 -12.81
N LYS A 456 10.02 29.56 -11.52
CA LYS A 456 8.96 28.85 -10.79
C LYS A 456 7.59 29.12 -11.42
N TYR A 457 7.32 30.37 -11.80
CA TYR A 457 6.03 30.76 -12.39
C TYR A 457 5.85 30.29 -13.83
N THR A 458 6.90 30.27 -14.64
CA THR A 458 6.85 29.78 -16.02
C THR A 458 6.68 28.26 -16.07
N ASN A 459 7.25 27.52 -15.11
CA ASN A 459 6.93 26.11 -14.93
C ASN A 459 5.49 25.90 -14.44
N ILE A 460 4.98 26.74 -13.53
CA ILE A 460 3.56 26.72 -13.12
C ILE A 460 2.62 27.06 -14.29
N LEU A 461 2.99 27.99 -15.17
CA LEU A 461 2.22 28.36 -16.35
C LEU A 461 2.32 27.32 -17.47
N LYS A 462 3.50 26.70 -17.69
CA LYS A 462 3.68 25.58 -18.65
C LYS A 462 2.92 24.34 -18.21
N THR A 463 2.96 24.00 -16.92
CA THR A 463 2.14 22.90 -16.34
C THR A 463 0.65 23.22 -16.45
N LYS A 464 0.23 24.48 -16.25
CA LYS A 464 -1.17 24.91 -16.39
C LYS A 464 -1.67 25.00 -17.83
N MET A 465 -0.85 25.38 -18.80
CA MET A 465 -1.24 25.37 -20.23
C MET A 465 -1.38 23.95 -20.79
N LYS A 466 -0.60 22.99 -20.28
CA LYS A 466 -0.87 21.55 -20.51
C LYS A 466 -2.16 21.07 -19.80
N ALA A 467 -2.51 21.66 -18.64
CA ALA A 467 -3.68 21.29 -17.82
C ALA A 467 -5.07 21.72 -18.35
N ASN A 468 -5.15 22.37 -19.52
CA ASN A 468 -6.42 22.53 -20.23
C ASN A 468 -6.99 21.18 -20.74
N GLN A 469 -6.19 20.11 -20.68
CA GLN A 469 -6.68 18.73 -20.68
C GLN A 469 -6.87 18.27 -19.23
N VAL A 470 -8.10 17.88 -18.89
CA VAL A 470 -8.58 17.67 -17.52
C VAL A 470 -7.70 16.73 -16.68
N ASN A 471 -6.79 17.28 -15.86
CA ASN A 471 -5.97 16.53 -14.92
C ASN A 471 -6.29 16.92 -13.46
N ASN A 472 -6.71 15.94 -12.65
CA ASN A 472 -6.68 16.04 -11.20
C ASN A 472 -5.26 15.69 -10.70
N VAL A 473 -4.88 16.19 -9.52
CA VAL A 473 -3.58 15.91 -8.90
C VAL A 473 -3.79 15.05 -7.66
N ILE A 474 -2.92 14.05 -7.49
CA ILE A 474 -2.80 13.21 -6.30
C ILE A 474 -1.46 13.50 -5.64
N GLU A 475 -1.48 13.75 -4.34
CA GLU A 475 -0.31 13.95 -3.51
C GLU A 475 0.00 12.68 -2.71
N LEU A 476 1.27 12.29 -2.68
CA LEU A 476 1.77 11.12 -1.95
C LEU A 476 2.97 11.48 -1.08
N LEU A 477 3.12 10.76 0.03
CA LEU A 477 4.34 10.73 0.84
C LEU A 477 4.95 9.33 0.76
N ILE A 478 6.14 9.23 0.18
CA ILE A 478 6.81 7.96 -0.12
C ILE A 478 8.05 7.85 0.74
N CYS A 479 8.19 6.74 1.45
CA CYS A 479 9.35 6.42 2.26
C CYS A 479 10.13 5.28 1.59
N LEU A 480 11.44 5.47 1.35
CA LEU A 480 12.28 4.41 0.80
C LEU A 480 12.33 3.21 1.75
N TYR A 481 11.84 2.05 1.33
CA TYR A 481 12.06 0.84 2.10
C TYR A 481 13.48 0.34 1.84
N GLN A 482 14.37 0.55 2.81
CA GLN A 482 15.75 0.09 2.74
C GLN A 482 16.17 -0.51 4.08
N THR A 483 16.75 -1.70 4.02
CA THR A 483 17.30 -2.41 5.19
C THR A 483 18.73 -2.79 4.92
N GLU A 484 19.63 -2.39 5.82
CA GLU A 484 21.03 -2.83 5.79
C GLU A 484 21.11 -4.27 6.29
N ILE A 485 21.69 -5.15 5.48
CA ILE A 485 21.83 -6.58 5.80
C ILE A 485 23.21 -6.82 6.38
N ASN A 486 24.23 -6.27 5.73
CA ASN A 486 25.60 -6.18 6.18
C ASN A 486 26.24 -4.93 5.55
N GLN A 487 27.50 -4.66 5.88
CA GLN A 487 28.22 -3.46 5.42
C GLN A 487 28.24 -3.32 3.88
N ASN A 488 28.14 -4.42 3.14
CA ASN A 488 28.27 -4.45 1.68
C ASN A 488 26.93 -4.61 0.94
N LYS A 489 25.83 -4.93 1.64
CA LYS A 489 24.54 -5.22 1.02
C LYS A 489 23.40 -4.50 1.74
N LYS A 490 22.67 -3.72 0.93
CA LYS A 490 21.39 -3.12 1.30
C LYS A 490 20.30 -3.78 0.48
N HIS A 491 19.21 -4.15 1.15
CA HIS A 491 18.00 -4.60 0.47
C HIS A 491 17.05 -3.42 0.33
N VAL A 492 16.60 -3.17 -0.89
CA VAL A 492 15.74 -2.05 -1.25
C VAL A 492 14.41 -2.58 -1.76
N GLY A 493 13.30 -2.00 -1.32
CA GLY A 493 11.97 -2.37 -1.77
C GLY A 493 11.69 -1.90 -3.19
N LEU A 494 11.31 -2.83 -4.07
CA LEU A 494 11.05 -2.59 -5.50
C LEU A 494 10.14 -1.37 -5.75
N CYS A 495 8.96 -1.32 -5.12
CA CYS A 495 8.01 -0.24 -5.42
C CYS A 495 8.45 1.13 -4.87
N SER A 496 9.05 1.18 -3.68
CA SER A 496 9.53 2.46 -3.13
C SER A 496 10.70 3.00 -3.93
N ASP A 497 11.60 2.12 -4.39
CA ASP A 497 12.72 2.48 -5.25
C ASP A 497 12.24 2.96 -6.63
N TYR A 498 11.30 2.23 -7.24
CA TYR A 498 10.65 2.61 -8.50
C TYR A 498 10.04 4.02 -8.44
N LEU A 499 9.27 4.34 -7.39
CA LEU A 499 8.66 5.65 -7.23
C LEU A 499 9.70 6.75 -6.98
N ILE A 500 10.69 6.49 -6.13
CA ILE A 500 11.76 7.46 -5.81
C ILE A 500 12.60 7.79 -7.03
N ASN A 501 12.87 6.81 -7.89
CA ASN A 501 13.66 6.99 -9.10
C ASN A 501 12.81 7.44 -10.31
N SER A 502 11.49 7.62 -10.14
CA SER A 502 10.65 8.15 -11.22
C SER A 502 10.92 9.63 -11.43
N ILE A 503 11.09 10.02 -12.69
CA ILE A 503 11.51 11.36 -13.10
C ILE A 503 10.31 12.10 -13.71
N GLU A 504 10.24 13.41 -13.51
CA GLU A 504 9.22 14.25 -14.10
C GLU A 504 9.21 14.12 -15.64
N GLY A 505 8.03 13.88 -16.22
CA GLY A 505 7.88 13.69 -17.68
C GLY A 505 8.35 12.34 -18.25
N THR A 506 8.68 11.36 -17.39
CA THR A 506 9.02 9.98 -17.81
C THR A 506 7.77 9.07 -17.87
N PRO A 507 7.86 7.78 -18.26
CA PRO A 507 6.69 6.93 -18.49
C PRO A 507 5.72 6.93 -17.31
N PHE A 508 4.43 6.79 -17.63
CA PHE A 508 3.36 6.78 -16.63
C PHE A 508 3.61 5.76 -15.51
N ILE A 509 3.26 6.15 -14.29
CA ILE A 509 3.02 5.21 -13.20
C ILE A 509 1.65 4.58 -13.44
N TYR A 510 1.58 3.25 -13.31
CA TYR A 510 0.32 2.52 -13.43
C TYR A 510 -0.18 2.11 -12.06
N ALA A 511 -1.44 2.42 -11.76
CA ALA A 511 -2.02 2.12 -10.47
C ALA A 511 -3.55 2.03 -10.49
N THR A 512 -4.13 1.42 -9.45
CA THR A 512 -5.56 1.53 -9.14
C THR A 512 -5.77 2.39 -7.90
N ILE A 513 -6.97 2.92 -7.73
CA ILE A 513 -7.35 3.62 -6.50
C ILE A 513 -8.42 2.80 -5.78
N GLU A 514 -8.21 2.57 -4.48
CA GLU A 514 -9.16 1.85 -3.62
C GLU A 514 -9.45 2.67 -2.35
N ASN A 515 -10.60 2.42 -1.73
CA ASN A 515 -10.93 3.08 -0.45
C ASN A 515 -10.13 2.44 0.69
N SER A 516 -9.63 3.25 1.62
CA SER A 516 -9.03 2.76 2.88
C SER A 516 -10.09 2.32 3.90
N LEU A 517 -9.64 1.76 5.02
CA LEU A 517 -10.53 1.37 6.11
C LEU A 517 -11.17 2.58 6.79
N LEU A 518 -10.52 3.75 6.72
CA LEU A 518 -11.08 5.02 7.20
C LEU A 518 -12.44 5.33 6.56
N PHE A 519 -12.65 4.92 5.31
CA PHE A 519 -13.92 5.16 4.62
C PHE A 519 -15.12 4.39 5.22
N GLN A 520 -14.86 3.36 6.04
CA GLN A 520 -15.92 2.56 6.66
C GLN A 520 -16.71 3.34 7.72
N ASN A 521 -16.09 4.33 8.38
CA ASN A 521 -16.77 5.16 9.37
C ASN A 521 -17.08 6.56 8.82
N LYS A 522 -18.31 6.75 8.32
CA LYS A 522 -18.76 8.05 7.80
C LYS A 522 -18.82 9.16 8.86
N ASN A 523 -18.85 8.81 10.16
CA ASN A 523 -18.87 9.80 11.24
C ASN A 523 -17.58 10.59 11.36
N ILE A 524 -16.49 10.15 10.72
CA ILE A 524 -15.24 10.92 10.61
C ILE A 524 -15.48 12.33 10.02
N TRP A 525 -16.49 12.50 9.15
CA TRP A 525 -16.81 13.80 8.55
C TRP A 525 -17.80 14.64 9.37
N ASN A 526 -18.38 14.06 10.42
CA ASN A 526 -19.32 14.74 11.30
C ASN A 526 -18.55 15.48 12.39
N LEU A 527 -18.65 16.82 12.44
CA LEU A 527 -17.98 17.62 13.46
C LEU A 527 -18.50 17.32 14.88
N ASN A 528 -19.71 16.77 15.03
CA ASN A 528 -20.21 16.36 16.36
C ASN A 528 -19.42 15.18 16.96
N TYR A 529 -18.63 14.49 16.14
CA TYR A 529 -17.68 13.49 16.58
C TYR A 529 -16.31 14.12 16.76
N ARG A 530 -15.66 13.82 17.88
CA ARG A 530 -14.29 14.20 18.17
C ARG A 530 -13.34 13.14 17.64
N ILE A 531 -12.28 13.57 16.97
CA ILE A 531 -11.25 12.66 16.44
C ILE A 531 -9.98 12.73 17.27
N VAL A 532 -9.42 11.56 17.57
CA VAL A 532 -8.13 11.39 18.21
C VAL A 532 -7.16 10.76 17.20
N TYR A 533 -6.31 11.58 16.60
CA TYR A 533 -5.29 11.15 15.65
C TYR A 533 -4.02 10.75 16.39
N ILE A 534 -3.49 9.57 16.10
CA ILE A 534 -2.26 9.05 16.70
C ILE A 534 -1.38 8.51 15.58
N SER A 535 -0.24 9.15 15.32
CA SER A 535 0.62 8.75 14.21
C SER A 535 2.12 8.84 14.50
N THR A 536 2.90 8.06 13.77
CA THR A 536 4.37 8.07 13.81
C THR A 536 4.98 8.18 12.41
N GLY A 537 5.94 9.09 12.26
CA GLY A 537 6.74 9.26 11.04
C GLY A 537 5.90 9.48 9.78
N ALA A 538 6.34 8.88 8.67
CA ALA A 538 5.69 9.01 7.37
C ALA A 538 4.28 8.40 7.32
N ALA A 539 3.88 7.56 8.30
CA ALA A 539 2.52 7.02 8.33
C ALA A 539 1.45 8.10 8.53
N PHE A 540 1.85 9.30 9.00
CA PHE A 540 0.97 10.46 9.12
C PHE A 540 0.30 10.87 7.79
N SER A 541 0.88 10.46 6.66
CA SER A 541 0.27 10.56 5.33
C SER A 541 -1.19 10.09 5.27
N SER A 542 -1.54 9.09 6.07
CA SER A 542 -2.88 8.48 6.04
C SER A 542 -3.94 9.34 6.73
N LEU A 543 -3.52 10.20 7.66
CA LEU A 543 -4.40 10.99 8.53
C LEU A 543 -4.47 12.48 8.14
N ILE A 544 -3.41 13.04 7.52
CA ILE A 544 -3.39 14.46 7.16
C ILE A 544 -4.53 14.84 6.21
N GLY A 545 -4.91 13.94 5.29
CA GLY A 545 -6.09 14.13 4.44
C GLY A 545 -7.34 14.41 5.28
N VAL A 546 -7.62 13.57 6.28
CA VAL A 546 -8.77 13.70 7.19
C VAL A 546 -8.77 15.06 7.89
N ILE A 547 -7.63 15.50 8.39
CA ILE A 547 -7.46 16.80 9.06
C ILE A 547 -7.83 17.94 8.10
N ARG A 548 -7.25 17.95 6.89
CA ARG A 548 -7.51 18.97 5.86
C ARG A 548 -9.01 19.11 5.57
N GLN A 549 -9.69 17.97 5.38
CA GLN A 549 -11.12 17.97 5.05
C GLN A 549 -12.00 18.40 6.22
N ARG A 550 -11.73 17.90 7.43
CA ARG A 550 -12.50 18.31 8.61
C ARG A 550 -12.31 19.79 8.91
N PHE A 551 -11.10 20.32 8.76
CA PHE A 551 -10.84 21.75 8.89
C PHE A 551 -11.59 22.59 7.84
N TYR A 552 -11.68 22.11 6.59
CA TYR A 552 -12.51 22.74 5.57
C TYR A 552 -14.01 22.76 5.95
N ILE A 553 -14.54 21.64 6.45
CA ILE A 553 -15.94 21.55 6.93
C ILE A 553 -16.17 22.48 8.13
N TYR A 554 -15.19 22.58 9.04
CA TYR A 554 -15.24 23.49 10.18
C TYR A 554 -15.33 24.96 9.75
N ASN A 555 -14.45 25.39 8.84
CA ASN A 555 -14.43 26.78 8.37
C ASN A 555 -15.66 27.17 7.55
N THR A 556 -16.22 26.25 6.77
CA THR A 556 -17.46 26.49 6.01
C THR A 556 -18.63 26.71 6.95
N LYS A 557 -18.83 25.83 7.94
CA LYS A 557 -19.87 26.00 8.97
C LYS A 557 -19.68 27.25 9.82
N LYS A 558 -18.43 27.59 10.17
CA LYS A 558 -18.15 28.81 10.93
C LYS A 558 -18.57 30.07 10.17
N LYS A 559 -18.34 30.11 8.84
CA LYS A 559 -18.80 31.21 7.98
C LYS A 559 -20.32 31.27 7.87
N GLU A 560 -20.99 30.12 7.72
CA GLU A 560 -22.46 30.04 7.71
C GLU A 560 -23.07 30.55 9.02
N GLN A 561 -22.51 30.14 10.17
CA GLN A 561 -22.96 30.61 11.48
C GLN A 561 -22.67 32.10 11.71
N GLN A 562 -21.55 32.64 11.21
CA GLN A 562 -21.30 34.09 11.27
C GLN A 562 -22.35 34.88 10.46
N ASN A 563 -22.79 34.34 9.33
CA ASN A 563 -23.86 34.94 8.53
C ASN A 563 -25.25 34.78 9.19
N GLU A 564 -25.53 33.65 9.85
CA GLU A 564 -26.79 33.44 10.60
C GLU A 564 -26.83 34.19 11.95
N ASN A 565 -25.68 34.41 12.59
CA ASN A 565 -25.59 35.16 13.85
C ASN A 565 -25.93 36.64 13.67
N LEU A 566 -25.71 37.21 12.47
CA LEU A 566 -26.25 38.52 12.09
C LEU A 566 -27.79 38.55 12.10
N ILE A 567 -28.45 37.38 12.05
CA ILE A 567 -29.91 37.24 11.90
C ILE A 567 -30.58 36.75 13.20
N ASN A 568 -29.94 35.90 14.02
CA ASN A 568 -30.64 35.17 15.10
C ASN A 568 -29.97 35.11 16.49
N ASN A 569 -28.88 35.83 16.78
CA ASN A 569 -28.28 35.99 18.13
C ASN A 569 -28.24 34.70 19.00
N LYS A 570 -27.91 33.54 18.42
CA LYS A 570 -27.70 32.29 19.17
C LYS A 570 -26.46 31.55 18.66
N ILE A 571 -25.40 31.58 19.46
CA ILE A 571 -24.16 30.83 19.21
C ILE A 571 -24.43 29.34 19.45
N LYS A 572 -24.48 28.53 18.39
CA LYS A 572 -24.33 27.07 18.52
C LYS A 572 -22.85 26.76 18.69
N ASN A 573 -22.45 26.31 19.89
CA ASN A 573 -21.09 25.82 20.14
C ASN A 573 -20.72 24.73 19.11
N ILE A 574 -19.79 25.06 18.22
CA ILE A 574 -19.13 24.05 17.39
C ILE A 574 -18.33 23.14 18.36
N SER A 575 -18.33 21.84 18.08
CA SER A 575 -17.76 20.75 18.88
C SER A 575 -16.40 21.03 19.53
N GLU A 576 -16.11 20.33 20.64
CA GLU A 576 -14.76 20.24 21.24
C GLU A 576 -13.67 19.95 20.19
N ASN A 577 -12.51 20.59 20.33
CA ASN A 577 -11.36 20.44 19.43
C ASN A 577 -10.87 18.98 19.31
N ASP A 578 -10.48 18.57 18.10
CA ASP A 578 -9.85 17.27 17.86
C ASP A 578 -8.46 17.20 18.57
N LEU A 579 -7.91 16.00 18.71
CA LEU A 579 -6.60 15.76 19.32
C LEU A 579 -5.65 15.10 18.34
N LEU A 580 -4.43 15.60 18.21
CA LEU A 580 -3.39 15.07 17.33
C LEU A 580 -2.11 14.76 18.10
N PHE A 581 -1.72 13.49 18.09
CA PHE A 581 -0.49 12.98 18.68
C PHE A 581 0.45 12.47 17.60
N LEU A 582 1.62 13.10 17.47
CA LEU A 582 2.62 12.79 16.44
C LEU A 582 3.95 12.37 17.04
N GLY A 583 4.61 11.41 16.39
CA GLY A 583 5.94 10.94 16.78
C GLY A 583 6.93 11.02 15.64
N PHE A 584 8.01 11.76 15.85
CA PHE A 584 9.11 11.89 14.90
C PHE A 584 10.44 11.52 15.57
N ARG A 585 11.54 11.57 14.80
CA ARG A 585 12.87 11.36 15.37
C ARG A 585 13.39 12.69 15.88
N ASN A 586 13.54 13.67 14.98
CA ASN A 586 14.09 15.00 15.25
C ASN A 586 13.30 16.07 14.48
N LYS A 587 13.20 17.28 15.03
CA LYS A 587 12.51 18.38 14.38
C LYS A 587 13.10 18.74 13.00
N SER A 588 14.42 18.86 12.90
CA SER A 588 15.11 19.34 11.68
C SER A 588 14.99 18.40 10.48
N ASN A 589 14.92 17.09 10.71
CA ASN A 589 15.17 16.11 9.65
C ASN A 589 13.92 15.37 9.18
N ASN A 590 12.91 15.20 10.05
CA ASN A 590 11.74 14.37 9.71
C ASN A 590 10.40 14.88 10.25
N PHE A 591 10.30 16.17 10.60
CA PHE A 591 9.03 16.78 10.93
C PHE A 591 8.31 17.30 9.68
N TYR A 592 7.57 16.41 9.03
CA TYR A 592 6.81 16.74 7.82
C TYR A 592 5.62 17.67 8.14
N PHE A 593 5.28 18.55 7.19
CA PHE A 593 4.09 19.41 7.25
C PHE A 593 4.04 20.39 8.45
N GLU A 594 5.18 20.72 9.08
CA GLU A 594 5.20 21.63 10.25
C GLU A 594 4.43 22.93 10.00
N GLN A 595 4.73 23.63 8.89
CA GLN A 595 4.08 24.89 8.52
C GLN A 595 2.58 24.73 8.28
N GLU A 596 2.15 23.59 7.74
CA GLU A 596 0.74 23.32 7.48
C GLU A 596 -0.04 23.11 8.79
N LEU A 597 0.55 22.38 9.73
CA LEU A 597 -0.05 22.07 11.03
C LEU A 597 -0.35 23.32 11.87
N GLN A 598 0.44 24.38 11.73
CA GLN A 598 0.20 25.67 12.40
C GLN A 598 -1.17 26.27 12.07
N ASN A 599 -1.71 25.97 10.88
CA ASN A 599 -2.99 26.51 10.44
C ASN A 599 -4.19 25.86 11.16
N TYR A 600 -3.97 24.73 11.86
CA TYR A 600 -5.05 23.93 12.46
C TYR A 600 -5.19 24.11 13.98
N LEU A 601 -4.40 24.99 14.59
CA LEU A 601 -4.31 25.12 16.04
C LEU A 601 -5.59 25.62 16.73
N HIS A 602 -6.49 26.29 16.01
CA HIS A 602 -7.80 26.68 16.55
C HIS A 602 -8.85 25.55 16.48
N PHE A 603 -8.53 24.45 15.79
CA PHE A 603 -9.44 23.31 15.56
C PHE A 603 -8.92 22.02 16.21
N ILE A 604 -7.60 21.89 16.38
CA ILE A 604 -6.93 20.67 16.85
C ILE A 604 -5.89 21.02 17.92
N HIS A 605 -5.85 20.25 19.00
CA HIS A 605 -4.73 20.25 19.94
C HIS A 605 -3.61 19.32 19.44
N ILE A 606 -2.41 19.86 19.23
CA ILE A 606 -1.30 19.16 18.58
C ILE A 606 -0.17 18.91 19.59
N PHE A 607 0.11 17.62 19.82
CA PHE A 607 1.17 17.12 20.68
C PHE A 607 2.19 16.34 19.84
N ILE A 608 3.47 16.64 20.01
CA ILE A 608 4.53 16.02 19.22
C ILE A 608 5.64 15.49 20.14
N ALA A 609 6.06 14.25 19.89
CA ALA A 609 7.20 13.59 20.51
C ALA A 609 8.37 13.49 19.52
N PHE A 610 9.58 13.83 19.95
CA PHE A 610 10.82 13.65 19.20
C PHE A 610 11.73 12.63 19.90
N SER A 611 11.79 11.43 19.36
CA SER A 611 12.45 10.27 20.00
C SER A 611 13.98 10.28 19.96
N GLN A 612 14.62 11.15 19.18
CA GLN A 612 16.08 11.25 19.05
C GLN A 612 16.60 12.68 19.25
N GLN A 613 15.77 13.57 19.78
CA GLN A 613 16.17 14.93 20.10
C GLN A 613 16.61 14.99 21.57
N PRO A 614 17.83 15.50 21.87
CA PRO A 614 18.35 15.53 23.23
C PRO A 614 17.62 16.53 24.13
N GLU A 615 17.24 17.69 23.56
CA GLU A 615 16.55 18.78 24.25
C GLU A 615 15.24 19.12 23.52
N ASP A 616 14.25 19.68 24.23
CA ASP A 616 12.92 20.02 23.69
C ASP A 616 12.28 18.87 22.88
N ASN A 617 12.39 17.66 23.42
CA ASN A 617 11.90 16.42 22.81
C ASN A 617 10.36 16.27 22.86
N PHE A 618 9.65 17.26 23.41
CA PHE A 618 8.20 17.35 23.45
C PHE A 618 7.73 18.76 23.08
N LEU A 619 6.71 18.83 22.22
CA LEU A 619 6.10 20.07 21.79
C LEU A 619 4.57 19.98 21.89
N TYR A 620 3.96 20.89 22.65
CA TYR A 620 2.53 21.18 22.62
C TYR A 620 2.30 22.50 21.88
N TYR A 621 1.79 22.40 20.64
CA TYR A 621 1.81 23.51 19.69
C TYR A 621 0.84 24.64 20.08
N ASN A 622 -0.27 24.30 20.70
CA ASN A 622 -1.33 25.26 21.01
C ASN A 622 -0.99 26.16 22.21
N HIS A 623 -0.01 25.80 23.04
CA HIS A 623 0.40 26.60 24.21
C HIS A 623 0.69 28.06 23.87
N ASN A 624 1.34 28.30 22.73
CA ASN A 624 1.72 29.65 22.30
C ASN A 624 0.52 30.53 21.94
N ILE A 625 -0.60 29.93 21.52
CA ILE A 625 -1.82 30.69 21.24
C ILE A 625 -2.47 31.16 22.55
N PHE A 626 -2.56 30.27 23.54
CA PHE A 626 -3.15 30.60 24.84
C PHE A 626 -2.37 31.74 25.54
N ASN A 627 -1.03 31.68 25.51
CA ASN A 627 -0.20 32.73 26.10
C ASN A 627 -0.32 34.10 25.39
N ASN A 628 -0.59 34.12 24.08
CA ASN A 628 -0.79 35.37 23.35
C ASN A 628 -2.17 35.98 23.57
N VAL A 629 -3.19 35.17 23.88
CA VAL A 629 -4.53 35.65 24.26
C VAL A 629 -4.49 36.27 25.66
N GLU A 630 -3.79 35.65 26.62
CA GLU A 630 -3.62 36.18 27.97
C GLU A 630 -2.90 37.54 28.00
N LYS A 631 -1.92 37.76 27.11
CA LYS A 631 -1.18 39.03 27.02
C LYS A 631 -1.96 40.18 26.40
N ASN A 632 -3.01 39.90 25.60
CA ASN A 632 -3.69 40.91 24.80
C ASN A 632 -5.01 41.44 25.40
N GLY A 633 -5.35 41.10 26.65
CA GLY A 633 -6.31 41.86 27.47
C GLY A 633 -7.76 41.95 27.00
N HIS A 634 -8.18 41.22 25.96
CA HIS A 634 -9.59 41.17 25.58
C HIS A 634 -10.35 40.15 26.44
N ASN A 635 -11.04 40.67 27.45
CA ASN A 635 -12.08 39.99 28.24
C ASN A 635 -13.32 39.69 27.37
N ASP A 636 -13.18 38.85 26.36
CA ASP A 636 -14.32 38.08 25.88
C ASP A 636 -14.39 36.80 26.71
N ASN A 637 -15.58 36.48 27.22
CA ASN A 637 -15.91 35.33 28.07
C ASN A 637 -15.63 33.96 27.41
N ILE A 638 -14.39 33.68 27.01
CA ILE A 638 -13.88 32.35 26.78
C ILE A 638 -13.34 31.92 28.14
N SER A 639 -14.24 31.34 28.94
CA SER A 639 -13.88 30.69 30.20
C SER A 639 -12.60 29.87 29.99
N ASN A 640 -11.53 30.26 30.70
CA ASN A 640 -10.34 29.47 30.94
C ASN A 640 -10.75 28.14 31.57
N LYS A 641 -11.18 27.18 30.76
CA LYS A 641 -11.16 25.78 31.13
C LYS A 641 -9.80 25.29 30.66
N ASN A 642 -8.92 25.00 31.61
CA ASN A 642 -7.80 24.11 31.39
C ASN A 642 -8.34 22.86 30.67
N VAL A 643 -8.16 22.79 29.33
CA VAL A 643 -8.74 21.73 28.49
C VAL A 643 -8.16 20.36 28.91
N PHE A 644 -7.00 20.39 29.56
CA PHE A 644 -6.30 19.27 30.14
C PHE A 644 -5.94 19.60 31.59
N ASP A 645 -5.91 18.58 32.45
CA ASP A 645 -5.65 18.74 33.89
C ASP A 645 -4.22 19.24 34.21
N LYS A 646 -3.32 19.26 33.22
CA LYS A 646 -1.89 19.57 33.39
C LYS A 646 -1.48 20.84 32.65
N SER A 647 -0.62 21.65 33.27
CA SER A 647 0.08 22.77 32.61
C SER A 647 1.19 22.27 31.68
N THR A 648 1.62 23.08 30.71
CA THR A 648 2.73 22.69 29.79
C THR A 648 4.04 22.43 30.54
N SER A 649 4.28 23.17 31.62
CA SER A 649 5.40 22.95 32.55
C SER A 649 5.33 21.56 33.19
N GLU A 650 4.19 21.18 33.76
CA GLU A 650 3.99 19.84 34.34
C GLU A 650 4.11 18.73 33.30
N MET A 651 3.65 18.98 32.07
CA MET A 651 3.81 18.03 30.97
C MET A 651 5.30 17.80 30.64
N LYS A 652 6.09 18.87 30.54
CA LYS A 652 7.54 18.78 30.31
C LYS A 652 8.25 18.09 31.48
N GLU A 653 7.86 18.39 32.71
CA GLU A 653 8.43 17.77 33.91
C GLU A 653 8.16 16.26 33.96
N PHE A 654 6.94 15.82 33.66
CA PHE A 654 6.59 14.41 33.59
C PHE A 654 7.44 13.61 32.58
N LEU A 655 7.92 14.27 31.53
CA LEU A 655 8.73 13.65 30.46
C LEU A 655 10.24 13.82 30.65
N LYS A 656 10.68 14.59 31.65
CA LYS A 656 12.08 15.01 31.81
C LYS A 656 13.05 13.84 32.00
N ASP A 657 12.63 12.80 32.71
CA ASP A 657 13.46 11.63 33.02
C ASP A 657 13.54 10.61 31.87
N LYS A 658 12.79 10.83 30.79
CA LYS A 658 12.75 9.91 29.65
C LYS A 658 13.88 10.20 28.66
N LYS A 659 14.80 9.24 28.52
CA LYS A 659 15.87 9.28 27.51
C LYS A 659 15.35 9.44 26.07
N LYS A 660 14.17 8.89 25.78
CA LYS A 660 13.46 9.05 24.51
C LYS A 660 11.99 9.23 24.79
N VAL A 661 11.39 10.23 24.17
CA VAL A 661 9.95 10.49 24.26
C VAL A 661 9.27 9.92 23.03
N TYR A 662 8.25 9.10 23.26
CA TYR A 662 7.40 8.54 22.22
C TYR A 662 5.96 9.05 22.38
N VAL A 663 5.17 8.85 21.33
CA VAL A 663 3.73 9.17 21.35
C VAL A 663 3.00 8.47 22.49
N THR A 664 3.40 7.23 22.79
CA THR A 664 2.84 6.46 23.91
C THR A 664 3.12 7.10 25.27
N ASP A 665 4.25 7.79 25.45
CA ASP A 665 4.53 8.52 26.69
C ASP A 665 3.60 9.73 26.85
N ILE A 666 3.31 10.45 25.76
CA ILE A 666 2.33 11.56 25.78
C ILE A 666 0.91 11.05 26.08
N ILE A 667 0.52 9.93 25.49
CA ILE A 667 -0.80 9.32 25.74
C ILE A 667 -0.92 8.87 27.20
N SER A 668 0.13 8.28 27.77
CA SER A 668 0.19 7.91 29.19
C SER A 668 0.13 9.15 30.09
N MET A 669 0.85 10.21 29.74
CA MET A 669 0.81 11.49 30.46
C MET A 669 -0.61 12.07 30.56
N LEU A 670 -1.45 11.88 29.52
CA LEU A 670 -2.83 12.35 29.41
C LEU A 670 -3.87 11.24 29.65
N GLN A 671 -3.51 10.19 30.39
CA GLN A 671 -4.34 8.98 30.51
C GLN A 671 -5.78 9.22 31.01
N ASN A 672 -6.00 10.21 31.90
CA ASN A 672 -7.34 10.56 32.37
C ASN A 672 -8.24 11.01 31.19
N ASN A 673 -7.76 11.98 30.41
CA ASN A 673 -8.48 12.48 29.24
C ASN A 673 -8.67 11.38 28.18
N ILE A 674 -7.66 10.53 27.98
CA ILE A 674 -7.73 9.43 27.01
C ILE A 674 -8.78 8.39 27.44
N TYR A 675 -8.88 8.07 28.73
CA TYR A 675 -9.91 7.18 29.26
C TYR A 675 -11.33 7.71 29.00
N ASP A 676 -11.58 8.98 29.34
CA ASP A 676 -12.89 9.61 29.11
C ASP A 676 -13.27 9.57 27.63
N LEU A 677 -12.30 9.83 26.76
CA LEU A 677 -12.47 9.78 25.31
C LEU A 677 -12.72 8.37 24.78
N LEU A 678 -12.10 7.34 25.36
CA LEU A 678 -12.35 5.93 25.01
C LEU A 678 -13.80 5.54 25.31
N ILE A 679 -14.38 5.98 26.43
CA ILE A 679 -15.74 5.62 26.83
C ILE A 679 -16.81 6.42 26.06
N LYS A 680 -16.52 7.66 25.67
CA LYS A 680 -17.45 8.54 24.92
C LYS A 680 -17.82 7.92 23.57
N LYS A 681 -19.14 7.80 23.30
CA LYS A 681 -19.67 7.21 22.05
C LYS A 681 -19.33 8.02 20.78
N ASN A 682 -19.17 9.33 20.92
CA ASN A 682 -18.91 10.23 19.80
C ASN A 682 -17.41 10.54 19.61
N THR A 683 -16.55 9.59 19.97
CA THR A 683 -15.10 9.69 19.77
C THR A 683 -14.62 8.62 18.80
N ILE A 684 -13.75 9.00 17.87
CA ILE A 684 -13.11 8.06 16.94
C ILE A 684 -11.60 8.19 17.07
N PHE A 685 -10.92 7.07 17.27
CA PHE A 685 -9.46 7.01 17.30
C PHE A 685 -8.94 6.56 15.93
N LEU A 686 -8.08 7.37 15.33
CA LEU A 686 -7.40 7.06 14.07
C LEU A 686 -5.93 6.87 14.35
N VAL A 687 -5.43 5.65 14.15
CA VAL A 687 -4.05 5.27 14.44
C VAL A 687 -3.35 4.91 13.15
N SER A 688 -2.18 5.51 12.88
CA SER A 688 -1.34 5.14 11.74
C SER A 688 0.13 4.99 12.13
N GLY A 689 0.78 3.90 11.70
CA GLY A 689 2.17 3.65 12.06
C GLY A 689 2.57 2.20 11.81
N LYS A 690 3.73 1.80 12.32
CA LYS A 690 4.13 0.40 12.28
C LYS A 690 3.16 -0.47 13.11
N SER A 691 2.79 -1.63 12.58
CA SER A 691 1.96 -2.64 13.25
C SER A 691 2.66 -3.16 14.51
N ARG A 692 3.96 -3.47 14.42
CA ARG A 692 4.84 -3.79 15.55
C ARG A 692 6.10 -2.91 15.51
N PRO A 693 6.58 -2.38 16.65
CA PRO A 693 5.97 -2.48 17.99
C PRO A 693 4.86 -1.45 18.25
N PHE A 694 4.68 -0.44 17.39
CA PHE A 694 3.88 0.74 17.75
C PHE A 694 2.39 0.47 17.99
N SER A 695 1.66 -0.06 17.00
CA SER A 695 0.21 -0.28 17.14
C SER A 695 -0.10 -1.28 18.26
N GLN A 696 0.74 -2.30 18.40
CA GLN A 696 0.67 -3.29 19.49
C GLN A 696 0.83 -2.66 20.88
N ASN A 697 1.88 -1.83 21.05
CA ASN A 697 2.13 -1.17 22.32
C ASN A 697 1.05 -0.14 22.65
N LEU A 698 0.53 0.56 21.63
CA LEU A 698 -0.57 1.48 21.81
C LEU A 698 -1.84 0.76 22.28
N PHE A 699 -2.19 -0.38 21.67
CA PHE A 699 -3.34 -1.16 22.11
C PHE A 699 -3.20 -1.61 23.57
N LYS A 700 -2.01 -2.10 23.96
CA LYS A 700 -1.70 -2.47 25.36
C LYS A 700 -1.79 -1.27 26.30
N LEU A 701 -1.29 -0.11 25.88
CA LEU A 701 -1.39 1.12 26.66
C LEU A 701 -2.86 1.52 26.89
N LEU A 702 -3.70 1.51 25.86
CA LEU A 702 -5.12 1.81 26.01
C LEU A 702 -5.82 0.81 26.95
N ALA A 703 -5.46 -0.47 26.88
CA ALA A 703 -5.98 -1.49 27.80
C ALA A 703 -5.53 -1.25 29.24
N ASN A 704 -4.26 -0.87 29.46
CA ASN A 704 -3.73 -0.55 30.79
C ASN A 704 -4.39 0.70 31.38
N ILE A 705 -4.57 1.76 30.58
CA ILE A 705 -5.29 2.97 31.01
C ILE A 705 -6.71 2.62 31.48
N MET A 706 -7.42 1.77 30.71
CA MET A 706 -8.73 1.29 31.15
C MET A 706 -8.67 0.44 32.41
N LYS A 707 -7.65 -0.42 32.56
CA LYS A 707 -7.51 -1.29 33.73
C LYS A 707 -7.23 -0.50 35.02
N GLU A 708 -6.44 0.57 34.94
CA GLU A 708 -6.21 1.47 36.06
C GLU A 708 -7.49 2.20 36.50
N LYS A 709 -8.36 2.56 35.55
CA LYS A 709 -9.61 3.29 35.83
C LYS A 709 -10.80 2.39 36.16
N GLU A 710 -10.79 1.14 35.71
CA GLU A 710 -11.82 0.14 35.94
C GLU A 710 -11.21 -1.11 36.60
N PRO A 711 -10.74 -1.03 37.87
CA PRO A 711 -9.99 -2.11 38.51
C PRO A 711 -10.78 -3.43 38.60
N ASN A 712 -12.11 -3.34 38.64
CA ASN A 712 -13.02 -4.49 38.74
C ASN A 712 -13.11 -5.32 37.45
N LYS A 713 -12.81 -4.75 36.28
CA LYS A 713 -12.87 -5.49 35.01
C LYS A 713 -11.59 -6.28 34.79
N THR A 714 -11.73 -7.50 34.28
CA THR A 714 -10.59 -8.31 33.86
C THR A 714 -9.95 -7.72 32.60
N ILE A 715 -8.67 -8.01 32.38
CA ILE A 715 -7.97 -7.56 31.16
C ILE A 715 -8.61 -8.15 29.89
N GLU A 716 -9.21 -9.34 30.01
CA GLU A 716 -9.91 -9.99 28.90
C GLU A 716 -11.18 -9.25 28.50
N GLU A 717 -11.99 -8.80 29.47
CA GLU A 717 -13.18 -7.97 29.23
C GLU A 717 -12.82 -6.63 28.59
N ILE A 718 -11.74 -5.98 29.06
CA ILE A 718 -11.23 -4.73 28.49
C ILE A 718 -10.76 -4.96 27.05
N ASN A 719 -9.97 -6.01 26.81
CA ASN A 719 -9.51 -6.35 25.47
C ASN A 719 -10.68 -6.67 24.53
N LEU A 720 -11.73 -7.33 25.01
CA LEU A 720 -12.94 -7.60 24.25
C LEU A 720 -13.68 -6.30 23.92
N PHE A 721 -13.77 -5.36 24.87
CA PHE A 721 -14.36 -4.04 24.64
C PHE A 721 -13.60 -3.26 23.55
N LEU A 722 -12.28 -3.17 23.66
CA LEU A 722 -11.45 -2.49 22.65
C LEU A 722 -11.55 -3.17 21.28
N LYS A 723 -11.56 -4.50 21.23
CA LYS A 723 -11.80 -5.25 19.98
C LYS A 723 -13.16 -4.95 19.37
N LYS A 724 -14.22 -4.85 20.17
CA LYS A 724 -15.56 -4.42 19.70
C LYS A 724 -15.53 -3.00 19.12
N LYS A 725 -14.78 -2.07 19.73
CA LYS A 725 -14.59 -0.73 19.16
C LYS A 725 -13.85 -0.75 17.82
N ILE A 726 -12.84 -1.61 17.67
CA ILE A 726 -12.15 -1.81 16.38
C ILE A 726 -13.11 -2.39 15.33
N ASP A 727 -13.86 -3.44 15.69
CA ASP A 727 -14.83 -4.06 14.77
C ASP A 727 -15.96 -3.10 14.36
N LYS A 728 -16.28 -2.09 15.19
CA LYS A 728 -17.22 -0.99 14.88
C LYS A 728 -16.60 0.22 14.17
N TYR A 729 -15.30 0.17 13.85
CA TYR A 729 -14.54 1.29 13.27
C TYR A 729 -14.54 2.56 14.15
N GLU A 730 -14.70 2.42 15.47
CA GLU A 730 -14.51 3.51 16.44
C GLU A 730 -13.02 3.69 16.79
N ILE A 731 -12.22 2.62 16.64
CA ILE A 731 -10.76 2.65 16.68
C ILE A 731 -10.25 2.04 15.36
N ILE A 732 -9.61 2.82 14.51
CA ILE A 732 -9.14 2.37 13.20
C ILE A 732 -7.62 2.37 13.18
N PHE A 733 -7.02 1.20 12.93
CA PHE A 733 -5.58 1.02 12.79
C PHE A 733 -5.19 0.92 11.30
N GLU A 734 -4.75 2.02 10.71
CA GLU A 734 -4.07 2.09 9.41
C GLU A 734 -2.58 1.77 9.59
N SER A 735 -2.29 0.50 9.85
CA SER A 735 -0.96 0.04 10.26
C SER A 735 -0.26 -0.78 9.18
N TRP A 736 1.05 -0.54 9.04
CA TRP A 736 1.90 -1.15 8.02
C TRP A 736 3.00 -2.01 8.65
N TYR A 737 3.71 -2.80 7.85
CA TYR A 737 4.89 -3.57 8.29
C TYR A 737 6.16 -2.73 8.26
#